data_AF-A0A094D569-F1
#
_entry.id   AF-A0A094D569-F1
#
_cell.length_a   1.000
_cell.length_b   1.000
_cell.length_c   1.000
_cell.angle_alpha   90.00
_cell.angle_beta   90.00
_cell.angle_gamma   90.00
#
_symmetry.space_group_name_H-M   'P 1'
#
loop_
_entity.id
_entity.type
_entity.pdbx_description
1 polymer ?
#
loop_
_entity_poly.entity_id
_entity_poly.type
_entity_poly.pdbx_seq_one_letter_code
_entity_poly.pdbx_strand_id
1 'polypeptide(L)'
;MSTGYKSHHMKGSGRLRPKASKQDDSIMGTNNSSIVSKRSVERLYYPNEPHFFRYFVKKPQRRAPLINRGYWLRMKAIDHVASQFLKETTAKKKIVVNLGCGYDPLPWQSWARYPEASRDVTFVDIDYRDLIVRKRDMVQQTSELNGTLRNVEYPEDGDILLRSDQYLQVGCDLRDLTKLEKFFSSELDLSNSIVFCTAEVSIAYMDVETSDALIKWIGSLPYSRFCLLEQLLPGGPRYPFGKTMLAHFDKLQTPLRPVLAYPTTQDQENRFKKAGWADVRARNLWELWGSSDFLSPEERMHLDKVEPFDEWEEFALFGCHYTLLEASNVHLSTTQPQNTATAPADSSAKLDPKAVTWKGKMEYTESEKSNGIRRFGASLSVKGDNGCPDFKGNFGGMGVNNRLGSIDIFTRASQGGSSSPGPTLHAKPETRVCHSLTEIGDCGSLLVGGRSSPDKAFADCWLYSKLSHTWERVDDIPVARYRHSAFALDDGSVLVTGGKKDSKTVLSDTLIWNRQTGWRRCRPDQDEKKPQVFGALMISDISSTTSTTSGLLIGGMLTDGRVSTDLWSWELNKCEPSMRWACHGKAAETESPYLHRFGACWANHDGKLLVVGGIMPGNLIPEHAEIVAIDIKREAGLLKTNLTNVERCDTRPLLIGHSIATSGESLLIMGGGAVCFSFGTFWNKGCYTILPVEEDGGNIQGSDKQVTGSLGPWSFLNTVDSESSQMPKASLQSSPLEYGKPREPITIARKKISSWTDFAGILSSAEPVTVHQANEDRMDFVSKNFQYVTKDFGDFIESIDKGEKLYLRSLAIGKPSELPADISRDFPEIAGDFHLPPQLAVVEENQHSSPLRISGPVTMWLHYDVMSNVLCQIRGQKKLLLFPPGDVEYFDFAPGASSSSVDAFGDLTGSKAAASHPHEANMNPGDILFLPSLWLHTAKPLEGVSVSVNVFFRGLQHGYAAGKDVYGNRDLQAYEKGRQDIGKLCKMFENLPPDTRKFYLLRLADELDQKARSS
;
A
#
# COMPACT_ATOMS: atom_id res chain seq x y z
N MET A 1 12.40 -9.05 -67.42
CA MET A 1 12.40 -7.91 -66.47
C MET A 1 11.00 -7.69 -65.94
N SER A 2 10.91 -7.31 -64.66
CA SER A 2 9.74 -6.97 -63.83
C SER A 2 8.49 -6.44 -64.54
N THR A 3 7.31 -6.91 -64.11
CA THR A 3 6.18 -6.07 -63.65
C THR A 3 5.27 -6.85 -62.71
N GLY A 4 4.97 -6.25 -61.54
CA GLY A 4 4.09 -6.82 -60.50
C GLY A 4 2.60 -6.58 -60.73
N TYR A 5 1.78 -7.45 -60.17
CA TYR A 5 0.31 -7.35 -60.11
C TYR A 5 -0.17 -7.10 -58.69
N LYS A 6 -1.06 -6.11 -58.56
CA LYS A 6 -1.76 -5.68 -57.34
C LYS A 6 -2.83 -6.70 -56.93
N SER A 7 -2.99 -6.98 -55.64
CA SER A 7 -4.18 -7.64 -55.09
C SER A 7 -5.17 -6.60 -54.54
N HIS A 8 -6.44 -6.77 -54.90
CA HIS A 8 -7.56 -5.93 -54.48
C HIS A 8 -7.99 -6.25 -53.04
N HIS A 9 -7.99 -5.26 -52.15
CA HIS A 9 -8.78 -5.30 -50.92
C HIS A 9 -10.20 -4.79 -51.19
N MET A 10 -11.19 -5.68 -51.12
CA MET A 10 -12.60 -5.31 -51.03
C MET A 10 -12.88 -4.68 -49.66
N LYS A 11 -13.43 -3.46 -49.66
CA LYS A 11 -14.06 -2.83 -48.50
C LYS A 11 -15.36 -3.56 -48.17
N GLY A 12 -15.34 -4.36 -47.10
CA GLY A 12 -16.55 -4.91 -46.48
C GLY A 12 -17.25 -3.86 -45.61
N SER A 13 -18.56 -3.74 -45.79
CA SER A 13 -19.46 -2.86 -45.06
C SER A 13 -19.45 -3.12 -43.55
N GLY A 14 -19.50 -2.04 -42.76
CA GLY A 14 -19.56 -2.10 -41.30
C GLY A 14 -20.87 -2.70 -40.81
N ARG A 15 -20.92 -4.02 -40.60
CA ARG A 15 -21.89 -4.66 -39.72
C ARG A 15 -21.40 -4.55 -38.28
N LEU A 16 -22.24 -4.00 -37.40
CA LEU A 16 -22.08 -4.07 -35.95
C LEU A 16 -21.85 -5.54 -35.53
N ARG A 17 -20.68 -5.86 -34.99
CA ARG A 17 -20.37 -7.22 -34.50
C ARG A 17 -21.30 -7.60 -33.33
N PRO A 18 -21.77 -8.86 -33.24
CA PRO A 18 -22.63 -9.33 -32.15
C PRO A 18 -21.99 -9.14 -30.76
N LYS A 19 -22.79 -8.84 -29.73
CA LYS A 19 -22.31 -8.66 -28.34
C LYS A 19 -21.54 -9.87 -27.80
N ALA A 20 -21.93 -11.10 -28.17
CA ALA A 20 -21.28 -12.33 -27.73
C ALA A 20 -19.80 -12.42 -28.15
N SER A 21 -19.48 -12.06 -29.40
CA SER A 21 -18.09 -12.07 -29.90
C SER A 21 -17.18 -11.07 -29.18
N LYS A 22 -17.72 -9.93 -28.71
CA LYS A 22 -16.94 -8.97 -27.92
C LYS A 22 -16.68 -9.44 -26.49
N GLN A 23 -17.62 -10.18 -25.91
CA GLN A 23 -17.46 -10.75 -24.57
C GLN A 23 -16.39 -11.86 -24.58
N ASP A 24 -16.40 -12.72 -25.61
CA ASP A 24 -15.39 -13.75 -25.80
C ASP A 24 -13.98 -13.13 -25.97
N ASP A 25 -13.85 -12.02 -26.70
CA ASP A 25 -12.59 -11.25 -26.81
C ASP A 25 -12.10 -10.74 -25.44
N SER A 26 -13.00 -10.23 -24.59
CA SER A 26 -12.67 -9.77 -23.25
C SER A 26 -12.24 -10.92 -22.33
N ILE A 27 -12.90 -12.08 -22.42
CA ILE A 27 -12.53 -13.30 -21.69
C ILE A 27 -11.12 -13.74 -22.09
N MET A 28 -10.80 -13.79 -23.38
CA MET A 28 -9.44 -14.09 -23.86
C MET A 28 -8.41 -13.06 -23.36
N GLY A 29 -8.83 -11.81 -23.13
CA GLY A 29 -7.98 -10.75 -22.56
C GLY A 29 -7.53 -11.01 -21.11
N THR A 30 -8.30 -11.77 -20.32
CA THR A 30 -7.98 -12.07 -18.91
C THR A 30 -6.69 -12.89 -18.76
N ASN A 31 -6.39 -13.75 -19.73
CA ASN A 31 -5.17 -14.55 -19.81
C ASN A 31 -3.90 -13.69 -19.69
N ASN A 32 -3.89 -12.51 -20.34
CA ASN A 32 -2.72 -11.61 -20.30
C ASN A 32 -2.43 -11.10 -18.88
N SER A 33 -3.45 -10.88 -18.05
CA SER A 33 -3.26 -10.39 -16.67
C SER A 33 -2.75 -11.50 -15.73
N SER A 34 -3.32 -12.70 -15.87
CA SER A 34 -2.94 -13.88 -15.08
C SER A 34 -1.49 -14.30 -15.36
N ILE A 35 -1.12 -14.42 -16.64
CA ILE A 35 0.21 -14.88 -17.06
C ILE A 35 1.32 -13.90 -16.66
N VAL A 36 1.06 -12.59 -16.65
CA VAL A 36 2.02 -11.61 -16.11
C VAL A 36 2.24 -11.81 -14.60
N SER A 37 1.19 -12.16 -13.85
CA SER A 37 1.31 -12.41 -12.41
C SER A 37 2.02 -13.74 -12.13
N LYS A 38 1.73 -14.81 -12.89
CA LYS A 38 2.48 -16.08 -12.85
C LYS A 38 3.97 -15.88 -13.22
N ARG A 39 4.27 -15.02 -14.21
CA ARG A 39 5.66 -14.65 -14.56
C ARG A 39 6.39 -13.89 -13.44
N SER A 40 5.68 -13.03 -12.70
CA SER A 40 6.25 -12.35 -11.52
C SER A 40 6.67 -13.38 -10.47
N VAL A 41 5.81 -14.37 -10.19
CA VAL A 41 6.09 -15.47 -9.26
C VAL A 41 7.26 -16.33 -9.75
N GLU A 42 7.23 -16.79 -11.00
CA GLU A 42 8.31 -17.61 -11.59
C GLU A 42 9.70 -16.98 -11.40
N ARG A 43 9.82 -15.66 -11.58
CA ARG A 43 11.08 -14.96 -11.42
C ARG A 43 11.56 -14.86 -9.97
N LEU A 44 10.63 -14.72 -9.02
CA LEU A 44 10.96 -14.42 -7.62
C LEU A 44 11.02 -15.68 -6.76
N TYR A 45 10.04 -16.57 -6.91
CA TYR A 45 9.84 -17.74 -6.07
C TYR A 45 10.50 -19.01 -6.63
N TYR A 46 10.75 -19.06 -7.94
CA TYR A 46 11.37 -20.21 -8.61
C TYR A 46 12.61 -19.79 -9.42
N PRO A 47 13.60 -19.10 -8.82
CA PRO A 47 14.76 -18.58 -9.55
C PRO A 47 15.66 -19.68 -10.13
N ASN A 48 15.61 -20.89 -9.55
CA ASN A 48 16.46 -22.02 -9.90
C ASN A 48 15.74 -23.05 -10.79
N GLU A 49 14.48 -22.81 -11.15
CA GLU A 49 13.73 -23.67 -12.07
C GLU A 49 13.78 -23.10 -13.49
N PRO A 50 13.59 -23.93 -14.54
CA PRO A 50 13.39 -23.42 -15.89
C PRO A 50 12.20 -22.47 -15.98
N HIS A 51 12.39 -21.35 -16.67
CA HIS A 51 11.35 -20.32 -16.82
C HIS A 51 10.61 -20.48 -18.13
N PHE A 52 9.33 -20.83 -18.07
CA PHE A 52 8.46 -21.06 -19.22
C PHE A 52 7.48 -19.91 -19.46
N PHE A 53 7.00 -19.21 -18.42
CA PHE A 53 6.13 -18.04 -18.64
C PHE A 53 6.85 -16.90 -19.36
N ARG A 54 8.19 -16.90 -19.37
CA ARG A 54 9.02 -15.89 -20.03
C ARG A 54 8.74 -15.75 -21.53
N TYR A 55 8.35 -16.83 -22.20
CA TYR A 55 8.10 -16.82 -23.64
C TYR A 55 6.76 -16.15 -23.99
N PHE A 56 5.81 -16.18 -23.07
CA PHE A 56 4.47 -15.60 -23.26
C PHE A 56 4.35 -14.16 -22.73
N VAL A 57 5.35 -13.68 -21.97
CA VAL A 57 5.37 -12.32 -21.37
C VAL A 57 6.54 -11.50 -21.90
N LYS A 58 6.27 -10.64 -22.88
CA LYS A 58 7.28 -9.76 -23.51
C LYS A 58 7.99 -8.83 -22.54
N LYS A 59 7.27 -8.26 -21.57
CA LYS A 59 7.80 -7.32 -20.58
C LYS A 59 7.47 -7.82 -19.17
N PRO A 60 8.43 -8.38 -18.43
CA PRO A 60 8.15 -8.89 -17.10
C PRO A 60 7.82 -7.72 -16.15
N GLN A 61 6.71 -7.83 -15.43
CA GLN A 61 6.30 -6.85 -14.42
C GLN A 61 6.31 -7.51 -13.05
N ARG A 62 6.93 -6.86 -12.05
CA ARG A 62 6.82 -7.29 -10.66
C ARG A 62 5.44 -6.89 -10.13
N ARG A 63 4.76 -7.81 -9.44
CA ARG A 63 3.53 -7.52 -8.67
C ARG A 63 3.85 -7.28 -7.20
N ALA A 64 2.88 -6.70 -6.49
CA ALA A 64 2.97 -6.51 -5.04
C ALA A 64 3.07 -7.87 -4.30
N PRO A 65 3.70 -7.92 -3.11
CA PRO A 65 3.88 -9.17 -2.36
C PRO A 65 2.59 -9.96 -2.13
N LEU A 66 1.48 -9.29 -1.79
CA LEU A 66 0.14 -9.89 -1.71
C LEU A 66 -0.25 -10.66 -2.97
N ILE A 67 -0.07 -10.05 -4.14
CA ILE A 67 -0.43 -10.66 -5.42
C ILE A 67 0.51 -11.83 -5.74
N ASN A 68 1.82 -11.66 -5.55
CA ASN A 68 2.76 -12.74 -5.81
C ASN A 68 2.48 -13.95 -4.91
N ARG A 69 2.27 -13.74 -3.59
CA ARG A 69 1.98 -14.83 -2.65
C ARG A 69 0.66 -15.53 -2.96
N GLY A 70 -0.37 -14.78 -3.37
CA GLY A 70 -1.63 -15.35 -3.85
C GLY A 70 -1.49 -16.19 -5.13
N TYR A 71 -0.75 -15.69 -6.13
CA TYR A 71 -0.49 -16.46 -7.35
C TYR A 71 0.45 -17.65 -7.12
N TRP A 72 1.42 -17.53 -6.20
CA TRP A 72 2.25 -18.65 -5.77
C TRP A 72 1.37 -19.75 -5.16
N LEU A 73 0.44 -19.40 -4.28
CA LEU A 73 -0.47 -20.37 -3.66
C LEU A 73 -1.38 -21.02 -4.70
N ARG A 74 -1.91 -20.26 -5.66
CA ARG A 74 -2.70 -20.81 -6.78
C ARG A 74 -1.90 -21.81 -7.62
N MET A 75 -0.69 -21.43 -8.02
CA MET A 75 0.19 -22.30 -8.81
C MET A 75 0.57 -23.56 -8.04
N LYS A 76 0.90 -23.43 -6.75
CA LYS A 76 1.21 -24.57 -5.86
C LYS A 76 -0.01 -25.48 -5.68
N ALA A 77 -1.23 -24.93 -5.61
CA ALA A 77 -2.46 -25.71 -5.47
C ALA A 77 -2.72 -26.60 -6.70
N ILE A 78 -2.64 -26.04 -7.91
CA ILE A 78 -2.75 -26.83 -9.15
C ILE A 78 -1.62 -27.85 -9.26
N ASP A 79 -0.37 -27.43 -9.03
CA ASP A 79 0.81 -28.31 -9.08
C ASP A 79 0.72 -29.46 -8.07
N HIS A 80 0.19 -29.21 -6.87
CA HIS A 80 -0.01 -30.24 -5.85
C HIS A 80 -0.90 -31.37 -6.38
N VAL A 81 -2.12 -31.05 -6.85
CA VAL A 81 -3.07 -32.04 -7.36
C VAL A 81 -2.55 -32.73 -8.61
N ALA A 82 -2.00 -31.95 -9.56
CA ALA A 82 -1.41 -32.50 -10.77
C ALA A 82 -0.25 -33.46 -10.44
N SER A 83 0.61 -33.10 -9.48
CA SER A 83 1.74 -33.96 -9.09
C SER A 83 1.29 -35.26 -8.43
N GLN A 84 0.20 -35.26 -7.65
CA GLN A 84 -0.36 -36.48 -7.08
C GLN A 84 -0.86 -37.41 -8.18
N PHE A 85 -1.60 -36.87 -9.16
CA PHE A 85 -2.06 -37.64 -10.32
C PHE A 85 -0.90 -38.19 -11.15
N LEU A 86 0.12 -37.37 -11.42
CA LEU A 86 1.32 -37.79 -12.16
C LEU A 86 2.08 -38.91 -11.42
N LYS A 87 2.14 -38.88 -10.09
CA LYS A 87 2.85 -39.89 -9.27
C LYS A 87 2.02 -41.15 -8.96
N GLU A 88 0.72 -41.16 -9.24
CA GLU A 88 -0.16 -42.31 -9.00
C GLU A 88 0.31 -43.57 -9.76
N THR A 89 0.49 -44.70 -9.07
CA THR A 89 0.86 -45.96 -9.74
C THR A 89 -0.37 -46.59 -10.37
N THR A 90 -0.37 -46.78 -11.70
CA THR A 90 -1.48 -47.40 -12.43
C THR A 90 -0.99 -48.12 -13.68
N ALA A 91 -1.72 -49.16 -14.11
CA ALA A 91 -1.48 -49.85 -15.37
C ALA A 91 -2.12 -49.14 -16.58
N LYS A 92 -3.02 -48.18 -16.34
CA LYS A 92 -3.68 -47.39 -17.37
C LYS A 92 -2.78 -46.23 -17.83
N LYS A 93 -2.97 -45.78 -19.08
CA LYS A 93 -2.32 -44.56 -19.57
C LYS A 93 -2.89 -43.34 -18.87
N LYS A 94 -2.08 -42.28 -18.72
CA LYS A 94 -2.51 -41.03 -18.10
C LYS A 94 -2.65 -39.92 -19.13
N ILE A 95 -3.77 -39.20 -19.05
CA ILE A 95 -4.04 -38.04 -19.90
C ILE A 95 -4.33 -36.86 -18.99
N VAL A 96 -3.62 -35.76 -19.19
CA VAL A 96 -3.85 -34.48 -18.49
C VAL A 96 -4.46 -33.49 -19.47
N VAL A 97 -5.68 -33.04 -19.20
CA VAL A 97 -6.41 -32.07 -20.02
C VAL A 97 -6.54 -30.75 -19.28
N ASN A 98 -5.99 -29.68 -19.83
CA ASN A 98 -6.10 -28.33 -19.28
C ASN A 98 -7.18 -27.55 -20.03
N LEU A 99 -8.30 -27.31 -19.35
CA LEU A 99 -9.52 -26.69 -19.88
C LEU A 99 -9.44 -25.18 -19.71
N GLY A 100 -9.40 -24.45 -20.83
CA GLY A 100 -9.15 -23.01 -20.83
C GLY A 100 -7.72 -22.72 -20.43
N CYS A 101 -6.77 -23.42 -21.09
CA CYS A 101 -5.37 -23.45 -20.70
C CYS A 101 -4.66 -22.10 -20.79
N GLY A 102 -5.20 -21.11 -21.51
CA GLY A 102 -4.52 -19.86 -21.78
C GLY A 102 -3.09 -20.09 -22.30
N TYR A 103 -2.13 -19.35 -21.75
CA TYR A 103 -0.71 -19.60 -21.99
C TYR A 103 -0.02 -20.39 -20.87
N ASP A 104 -0.76 -21.24 -20.15
CA ASP A 104 -0.20 -22.07 -19.09
C ASP A 104 0.83 -23.08 -19.64
N PRO A 105 2.06 -23.13 -19.11
CA PRO A 105 3.09 -24.07 -19.52
C PRO A 105 3.11 -25.36 -18.68
N LEU A 106 2.00 -25.76 -18.07
CA LEU A 106 1.85 -26.97 -17.24
C LEU A 106 2.57 -28.23 -17.79
N PRO A 107 2.52 -28.57 -19.10
CA PRO A 107 3.25 -29.73 -19.63
C PRO A 107 4.76 -29.62 -19.41
N TRP A 108 5.36 -28.49 -19.78
CA TRP A 108 6.80 -28.26 -19.62
C TRP A 108 7.22 -28.16 -18.15
N GLN A 109 6.39 -27.58 -17.29
CA GLN A 109 6.63 -27.58 -15.85
C GLN A 109 6.59 -28.99 -15.28
N SER A 110 5.66 -29.83 -15.73
CA SER A 110 5.54 -31.23 -15.31
C SER A 110 6.75 -32.05 -15.73
N TRP A 111 7.21 -31.92 -16.98
CA TRP A 111 8.42 -32.60 -17.46
C TRP A 111 9.68 -32.16 -16.71
N ALA A 112 9.79 -30.87 -16.37
CA ALA A 112 10.95 -30.34 -15.64
C ALA A 112 10.97 -30.78 -14.16
N ARG A 113 9.82 -30.72 -13.47
CA ARG A 113 9.73 -31.02 -12.03
C ARG A 113 9.57 -32.50 -11.72
N TYR A 114 8.91 -33.24 -12.60
CA TYR A 114 8.49 -34.62 -12.38
C TYR A 114 8.82 -35.52 -13.59
N PRO A 115 10.09 -35.59 -14.04
CA PRO A 115 10.45 -36.23 -15.32
C PRO A 115 10.01 -37.70 -15.41
N GLU A 116 10.25 -38.50 -14.37
CA GLU A 116 9.86 -39.93 -14.37
C GLU A 116 8.33 -40.10 -14.36
N ALA A 117 7.64 -39.30 -13.55
CA ALA A 117 6.19 -39.39 -13.37
C ALA A 117 5.40 -38.85 -14.59
N SER A 118 6.03 -38.05 -15.45
CA SER A 118 5.41 -37.42 -16.63
C SER A 118 5.85 -38.03 -17.96
N ARG A 119 6.70 -39.07 -17.94
CA ARG A 119 7.29 -39.69 -19.13
C ARG A 119 6.26 -40.25 -20.12
N ASP A 120 5.29 -41.01 -19.59
CA ASP A 120 4.27 -41.72 -20.38
C ASP A 120 2.87 -41.07 -20.21
N VAL A 121 2.86 -39.73 -20.12
CA VAL A 121 1.65 -38.92 -19.94
C VAL A 121 1.40 -38.09 -21.18
N THR A 122 0.16 -38.13 -21.69
CA THR A 122 -0.28 -37.25 -22.78
C THR A 122 -0.92 -36.00 -22.19
N PHE A 123 -0.40 -34.82 -22.56
CA PHE A 123 -0.95 -33.53 -22.19
C PHE A 123 -1.84 -32.97 -23.32
N VAL A 124 -2.96 -32.37 -22.97
CA VAL A 124 -3.90 -31.77 -23.91
C VAL A 124 -4.27 -30.38 -23.41
N ASP A 125 -3.98 -29.37 -24.22
CA ASP A 125 -4.39 -27.99 -23.95
C ASP A 125 -5.59 -27.63 -24.82
N ILE A 126 -6.67 -27.17 -24.19
CA ILE A 126 -7.91 -26.77 -24.86
C ILE A 126 -8.21 -25.31 -24.50
N ASP A 127 -8.42 -24.47 -25.51
CA ASP A 127 -8.88 -23.09 -25.36
C ASP A 127 -9.52 -22.62 -26.66
N TYR A 128 -10.02 -21.37 -26.70
CA TYR A 128 -10.47 -20.74 -27.92
C TYR A 128 -9.41 -20.82 -29.02
N ARG A 129 -9.85 -21.13 -30.24
CA ARG A 129 -8.98 -21.34 -31.41
C ARG A 129 -7.95 -20.21 -31.59
N ASP A 130 -8.38 -18.95 -31.49
CA ASP A 130 -7.50 -17.79 -31.65
C ASP A 130 -6.38 -17.73 -30.61
N LEU A 131 -6.65 -18.17 -29.38
CA LEU A 131 -5.67 -18.22 -28.29
C LEU A 131 -4.68 -19.37 -28.52
N ILE A 132 -5.20 -20.55 -28.88
CA ILE A 132 -4.37 -21.72 -29.19
C ILE A 132 -3.48 -21.47 -30.42
N VAL A 133 -3.96 -20.81 -31.47
CA VAL A 133 -3.13 -20.41 -32.62
C VAL A 133 -1.91 -19.60 -32.16
N ARG A 134 -2.10 -18.62 -31.26
CA ARG A 134 -0.99 -17.82 -30.72
C ARG A 134 -0.05 -18.66 -29.84
N LYS A 135 -0.60 -19.57 -29.03
CA LYS A 135 0.20 -20.48 -28.20
C LYS A 135 1.05 -21.42 -29.07
N ARG A 136 0.43 -22.00 -30.11
CA ARG A 136 1.06 -22.87 -31.13
C ARG A 136 2.19 -22.14 -31.83
N ASP A 137 1.95 -20.93 -32.31
CA ASP A 137 2.98 -20.11 -32.97
C ASP A 137 4.17 -19.88 -32.03
N MET A 138 3.91 -19.57 -30.76
CA MET A 138 4.97 -19.37 -29.76
C MET A 138 5.76 -20.65 -29.48
N VAL A 139 5.08 -21.78 -29.32
CA VAL A 139 5.73 -23.08 -29.12
C VAL A 139 6.59 -23.43 -30.32
N GLN A 140 6.07 -23.31 -31.54
CA GLN A 140 6.78 -23.60 -32.78
C GLN A 140 8.03 -22.73 -32.96
N GLN A 141 7.95 -21.44 -32.61
CA GLN A 141 9.06 -20.49 -32.76
C GLN A 141 10.09 -20.56 -31.64
N THR A 142 9.81 -21.27 -30.54
CA THR A 142 10.69 -21.33 -29.36
C THR A 142 11.37 -22.69 -29.27
N SER A 143 12.68 -22.73 -29.50
CA SER A 143 13.48 -23.96 -29.48
C SER A 143 13.33 -24.77 -28.19
N GLU A 144 13.29 -24.09 -27.04
CA GLU A 144 13.20 -24.72 -25.73
C GLU A 144 11.82 -25.35 -25.45
N LEU A 145 10.77 -24.91 -26.15
CA LEU A 145 9.43 -25.48 -26.02
C LEU A 145 9.18 -26.56 -27.08
N ASN A 146 9.62 -26.32 -28.32
CA ASN A 146 9.43 -27.26 -29.42
C ASN A 146 10.36 -28.47 -29.31
N GLY A 147 11.61 -28.26 -28.89
CA GLY A 147 12.65 -29.28 -28.83
C GLY A 147 12.39 -30.39 -27.80
N THR A 148 11.44 -30.21 -26.88
CA THR A 148 11.02 -31.25 -25.94
C THR A 148 10.00 -32.22 -26.53
N LEU A 149 9.35 -31.87 -27.65
CA LEU A 149 8.27 -32.64 -28.25
C LEU A 149 8.79 -33.65 -29.28
N ARG A 150 8.05 -34.75 -29.47
CA ARG A 150 8.39 -35.84 -30.41
C ARG A 150 7.33 -36.01 -31.48
N ASN A 151 7.75 -36.28 -32.72
CA ASN A 151 6.87 -36.46 -33.87
C ASN A 151 5.86 -35.30 -34.02
N VAL A 152 6.37 -34.07 -34.03
CA VAL A 152 5.54 -32.87 -34.05
C VAL A 152 4.91 -32.65 -35.41
N GLU A 153 3.60 -32.43 -35.43
CA GLU A 153 2.81 -32.09 -36.59
C GLU A 153 2.00 -30.80 -36.33
N TYR A 154 1.83 -29.99 -37.37
CA TYR A 154 1.02 -28.77 -37.33
C TYR A 154 -0.08 -28.86 -38.39
N PRO A 155 -1.24 -29.47 -38.08
CA PRO A 155 -2.32 -29.62 -39.04
C PRO A 155 -2.83 -28.26 -39.53
N GLU A 156 -3.07 -28.15 -40.84
CA GLU A 156 -3.59 -26.92 -41.46
C GLU A 156 -5.12 -26.78 -41.27
N ASP A 157 -5.83 -27.92 -41.24
CA ASP A 157 -7.29 -28.01 -41.13
C ASP A 157 -7.73 -28.74 -39.85
N GLY A 158 -8.93 -28.38 -39.35
CA GLY A 158 -9.54 -28.99 -38.17
C GLY A 158 -9.25 -28.27 -36.85
N ASP A 159 -9.71 -28.86 -35.74
CA ASP A 159 -9.66 -28.26 -34.40
C ASP A 159 -8.32 -28.53 -33.67
N ILE A 160 -7.54 -29.53 -34.10
CA ILE A 160 -6.20 -29.83 -33.56
C ILE A 160 -5.17 -28.98 -34.29
N LEU A 161 -4.44 -28.15 -33.55
CA LEU A 161 -3.51 -27.15 -34.10
C LEU A 161 -2.03 -27.51 -33.90
N LEU A 162 -1.75 -28.39 -32.95
CA LEU A 162 -0.44 -28.99 -32.71
C LEU A 162 -0.66 -30.42 -32.25
N ARG A 163 0.06 -31.37 -32.85
CA ARG A 163 0.09 -32.77 -32.43
C ARG A 163 1.54 -33.21 -32.20
N SER A 164 1.74 -34.02 -31.16
CA SER A 164 2.99 -34.73 -30.88
C SER A 164 2.66 -35.99 -30.06
N ASP A 165 3.62 -36.88 -29.85
CA ASP A 165 3.41 -38.10 -29.05
C ASP A 165 2.90 -37.81 -27.63
N GLN A 166 3.33 -36.67 -27.06
CA GLN A 166 3.17 -36.34 -25.65
C GLN A 166 2.24 -35.14 -25.41
N TYR A 167 1.90 -34.37 -26.45
CA TYR A 167 1.20 -33.09 -26.30
C TYR A 167 0.31 -32.76 -27.49
N LEU A 168 -0.92 -32.33 -27.20
CA LEU A 168 -1.92 -31.86 -28.16
C LEU A 168 -2.35 -30.43 -27.81
N GLN A 169 -2.54 -29.59 -28.82
CA GLN A 169 -3.23 -28.29 -28.68
C GLN A 169 -4.49 -28.25 -29.53
N VAL A 170 -5.62 -27.94 -28.89
CA VAL A 170 -6.96 -28.04 -29.51
C VAL A 170 -7.69 -26.72 -29.38
N GLY A 171 -8.02 -26.10 -30.51
CA GLY A 171 -8.83 -24.90 -30.59
C GLY A 171 -10.33 -25.22 -30.53
N CYS A 172 -10.90 -25.27 -29.32
CA CYS A 172 -12.31 -25.62 -29.11
C CYS A 172 -12.97 -24.67 -28.09
N ASP A 173 -14.19 -24.26 -28.38
CA ASP A 173 -15.04 -23.59 -27.40
C ASP A 173 -15.54 -24.62 -26.39
N LEU A 174 -15.26 -24.42 -25.10
CA LEU A 174 -15.67 -25.35 -24.04
C LEU A 174 -17.20 -25.46 -23.88
N ARG A 175 -17.95 -24.53 -24.47
CA ARG A 175 -19.42 -24.55 -24.53
C ARG A 175 -19.95 -25.56 -25.55
N ASP A 176 -19.12 -25.97 -26.52
CA ASP A 176 -19.49 -26.91 -27.59
C ASP A 176 -19.12 -28.35 -27.21
N LEU A 177 -19.98 -28.99 -26.41
CA LEU A 177 -19.75 -30.36 -25.92
C LEU A 177 -19.69 -31.37 -27.07
N THR A 178 -20.42 -31.16 -28.16
CA THR A 178 -20.41 -32.06 -29.33
C THR A 178 -19.01 -32.15 -29.95
N LYS A 179 -18.32 -31.02 -30.08
CA LYS A 179 -16.94 -31.00 -30.58
C LYS A 179 -15.96 -31.64 -29.60
N LEU A 180 -16.12 -31.38 -28.30
CA LEU A 180 -15.28 -32.00 -27.27
C LEU A 180 -15.46 -33.52 -27.26
N GLU A 181 -16.71 -34.01 -27.30
CA GLU A 181 -17.04 -35.43 -27.40
C GLU A 181 -16.40 -36.09 -28.62
N LYS A 182 -16.51 -35.43 -29.79
CA LYS A 182 -15.88 -35.92 -31.02
C LYS A 182 -14.36 -36.01 -30.88
N PHE A 183 -13.71 -34.98 -30.34
CA PHE A 183 -12.26 -34.98 -30.12
C PHE A 183 -11.82 -36.08 -29.14
N PHE A 184 -12.48 -36.19 -27.98
CA PHE A 184 -12.14 -37.20 -26.98
C PHE A 184 -12.31 -38.62 -27.50
N SER A 185 -13.38 -38.88 -28.26
CA SER A 185 -13.64 -40.21 -28.82
C SER A 185 -12.76 -40.58 -30.01
N SER A 186 -12.31 -39.60 -30.82
CA SER A 186 -11.46 -39.88 -31.99
C SER A 186 -9.97 -39.91 -31.66
N GLU A 187 -9.52 -39.14 -30.67
CA GLU A 187 -8.09 -38.94 -30.41
C GLU A 187 -7.56 -39.65 -29.17
N LEU A 188 -8.43 -39.97 -28.20
CA LEU A 188 -8.01 -40.50 -26.91
C LEU A 188 -8.53 -41.92 -26.72
N ASP A 189 -7.66 -42.85 -26.30
CA ASP A 189 -8.08 -44.20 -25.89
C ASP A 189 -8.65 -44.16 -24.47
N LEU A 190 -9.91 -43.73 -24.36
CA LEU A 190 -10.62 -43.58 -23.09
C LEU A 190 -10.83 -44.90 -22.35
N SER A 191 -10.78 -46.04 -23.05
CA SER A 191 -11.01 -47.37 -22.44
C SER A 191 -9.83 -47.81 -21.56
N ASN A 192 -8.61 -47.45 -21.97
CA ASN A 192 -7.38 -47.83 -21.30
C ASN A 192 -6.63 -46.64 -20.64
N SER A 193 -7.31 -45.50 -20.49
CA SER A 193 -6.72 -44.30 -19.91
C SER A 193 -7.47 -43.81 -18.67
N ILE A 194 -6.76 -43.07 -17.81
CA ILE A 194 -7.35 -42.23 -16.76
C ILE A 194 -7.16 -40.78 -17.20
N VAL A 195 -8.26 -40.02 -17.22
CA VAL A 195 -8.27 -38.63 -17.67
C VAL A 195 -8.33 -37.70 -16.46
N PHE A 196 -7.33 -36.85 -16.30
CA PHE A 196 -7.32 -35.77 -15.33
C PHE A 196 -7.58 -34.44 -16.04
N CYS A 197 -8.73 -33.84 -15.76
CA CYS A 197 -9.07 -32.50 -16.24
C CYS A 197 -8.75 -31.46 -15.17
N THR A 198 -8.10 -30.37 -15.56
CA THR A 198 -7.93 -29.18 -14.71
C THR A 198 -8.58 -27.96 -15.35
N ALA A 199 -9.26 -27.17 -14.53
CA ALA A 199 -9.86 -25.89 -14.92
C ALA A 199 -9.44 -24.81 -13.91
N GLU A 200 -8.41 -24.04 -14.24
CA GLU A 200 -7.91 -22.95 -13.39
C GLU A 200 -8.51 -21.61 -13.83
N VAL A 201 -9.58 -21.17 -13.17
CA VAL A 201 -10.29 -19.90 -13.42
C VAL A 201 -10.65 -19.74 -14.90
N SER A 202 -11.13 -20.82 -15.52
CA SER A 202 -11.55 -20.84 -16.92
C SER A 202 -13.06 -20.97 -17.04
N ILE A 203 -13.64 -22.02 -16.45
CA ILE A 203 -15.08 -22.26 -16.48
C ILE A 203 -15.88 -21.28 -15.59
N ALA A 204 -15.19 -20.52 -14.74
CA ALA A 204 -15.76 -19.45 -13.93
C ALA A 204 -16.38 -18.30 -14.76
N TYR A 205 -16.00 -18.18 -16.04
CA TYR A 205 -16.55 -17.19 -16.97
C TYR A 205 -17.75 -17.72 -17.77
N MET A 206 -18.04 -19.01 -17.69
CA MET A 206 -19.16 -19.64 -18.40
C MET A 206 -20.48 -19.44 -17.65
N ASP A 207 -21.58 -19.61 -18.37
CA ASP A 207 -22.90 -19.73 -17.76
C ASP A 207 -23.00 -21.00 -16.88
N VAL A 208 -23.87 -20.93 -15.86
CA VAL A 208 -24.05 -22.01 -14.88
C VAL A 208 -24.42 -23.31 -15.57
N GLU A 209 -25.42 -23.26 -16.45
CA GLU A 209 -25.93 -24.44 -17.17
C GLU A 209 -24.84 -25.06 -18.06
N THR A 210 -24.02 -24.24 -18.69
CA THR A 210 -22.99 -24.73 -19.64
C THR A 210 -21.78 -25.29 -18.91
N SER A 211 -21.33 -24.63 -17.84
CA SER A 211 -20.24 -25.15 -17.01
C SER A 211 -20.64 -26.43 -16.28
N ASP A 212 -21.88 -26.54 -15.81
CA ASP A 212 -22.41 -27.76 -15.18
C ASP A 212 -22.55 -28.90 -16.18
N ALA A 213 -22.98 -28.61 -17.42
CA ALA A 213 -23.03 -29.61 -18.49
C ALA A 213 -21.64 -30.16 -18.81
N LEU A 214 -20.61 -29.30 -18.87
CA LEU A 214 -19.21 -29.70 -19.05
C LEU A 214 -18.71 -30.60 -17.90
N ILE A 215 -18.97 -30.21 -16.65
CA ILE A 215 -18.58 -31.00 -15.46
C ILE A 215 -19.27 -32.37 -15.46
N LYS A 216 -20.56 -32.41 -15.80
CA LYS A 216 -21.34 -33.66 -15.88
C LYS A 216 -20.82 -34.57 -16.99
N TRP A 217 -20.54 -34.01 -18.16
CA TRP A 217 -19.99 -34.77 -19.28
C TRP A 217 -18.61 -35.36 -18.95
N ILE A 218 -17.70 -34.60 -18.36
CA ILE A 218 -16.39 -35.14 -17.96
C ILE A 218 -16.54 -36.22 -16.88
N GLY A 219 -17.51 -36.08 -15.98
CA GLY A 219 -17.85 -37.09 -14.97
C GLY A 219 -18.36 -38.41 -15.56
N SER A 220 -18.91 -38.40 -16.78
CA SER A 220 -19.41 -39.61 -17.46
C SER A 220 -18.34 -40.41 -18.21
N LEU A 221 -17.11 -39.88 -18.32
CA LEU A 221 -15.98 -40.62 -18.89
C LEU A 221 -15.64 -41.86 -18.03
N PRO A 222 -15.05 -42.94 -18.58
CA PRO A 222 -14.86 -44.18 -17.83
C PRO A 222 -14.05 -44.06 -16.54
N TYR A 223 -12.93 -43.31 -16.58
CA TYR A 223 -12.08 -43.04 -15.41
C TYR A 223 -11.62 -41.59 -15.47
N SER A 224 -12.29 -40.72 -14.72
CA SER A 224 -11.97 -39.29 -14.72
C SER A 224 -11.66 -38.73 -13.33
N ARG A 225 -10.82 -37.70 -13.35
CA ARG A 225 -10.46 -36.84 -12.23
C ARG A 225 -10.68 -35.40 -12.65
N PHE A 226 -11.08 -34.56 -11.71
CA PHE A 226 -11.26 -33.14 -11.95
C PHE A 226 -10.56 -32.32 -10.87
N CYS A 227 -9.81 -31.31 -11.29
CA CYS A 227 -9.23 -30.28 -10.44
C CYS A 227 -9.77 -28.92 -10.85
N LEU A 228 -10.62 -28.32 -10.00
CA LEU A 228 -11.18 -26.99 -10.22
C LEU A 228 -10.50 -25.99 -9.29
N LEU A 229 -10.05 -24.86 -9.84
CA LEU A 229 -9.67 -23.69 -9.04
C LEU A 229 -10.44 -22.48 -9.53
N GLU A 230 -11.37 -21.97 -8.71
CA GLU A 230 -12.17 -20.79 -9.05
C GLU A 230 -12.59 -19.98 -7.82
N GLN A 231 -13.26 -18.85 -8.04
CA GLN A 231 -13.69 -17.95 -6.97
C GLN A 231 -14.86 -18.49 -6.15
N LEU A 232 -14.97 -18.02 -4.92
CA LEU A 232 -16.09 -18.21 -3.99
C LEU A 232 -16.64 -16.85 -3.52
N LEU A 233 -17.85 -16.86 -2.98
CA LEU A 233 -18.49 -15.71 -2.31
C LEU A 233 -19.05 -16.13 -0.93
N PRO A 234 -18.22 -16.61 0.01
CA PRO A 234 -18.72 -17.16 1.27
C PRO A 234 -19.40 -16.11 2.17
N GLY A 235 -19.08 -14.81 2.00
CA GLY A 235 -19.80 -13.70 2.64
C GLY A 235 -21.01 -13.18 1.84
N GLY A 236 -21.30 -13.78 0.69
CA GLY A 236 -22.28 -13.31 -0.28
C GLY A 236 -21.81 -12.09 -1.11
N PRO A 237 -22.61 -11.67 -2.12
CA PRO A 237 -22.24 -10.60 -3.04
C PRO A 237 -22.21 -9.20 -2.40
N ARG A 238 -22.83 -9.04 -1.22
CA ARG A 238 -22.84 -7.77 -0.47
C ARG A 238 -21.64 -7.61 0.46
N TYR A 239 -20.89 -8.69 0.75
CA TYR A 239 -19.68 -8.60 1.56
C TYR A 239 -18.65 -7.71 0.85
N PRO A 240 -17.97 -6.77 1.54
CA PRO A 240 -17.09 -5.80 0.91
C PRO A 240 -16.05 -6.37 -0.07
N PHE A 241 -15.40 -7.48 0.28
CA PHE A 241 -14.46 -8.14 -0.63
C PHE A 241 -15.16 -8.72 -1.87
N GLY A 242 -16.24 -9.48 -1.66
CA GLY A 242 -17.03 -10.08 -2.75
C GLY A 242 -17.61 -9.04 -3.70
N LYS A 243 -18.18 -7.96 -3.16
CA LYS A 243 -18.69 -6.81 -3.92
C LYS A 243 -17.61 -6.18 -4.80
N THR A 244 -16.41 -6.00 -4.24
CA THR A 244 -15.28 -5.38 -4.95
C THR A 244 -14.74 -6.31 -6.04
N MET A 245 -14.68 -7.62 -5.77
CA MET A 245 -14.31 -8.63 -6.75
C MET A 245 -15.30 -8.68 -7.92
N LEU A 246 -16.61 -8.74 -7.66
CA LEU A 246 -17.63 -8.75 -8.70
C LEU A 246 -17.57 -7.48 -9.57
N ALA A 247 -17.51 -6.30 -8.93
CA ALA A 247 -17.39 -5.03 -9.64
C ALA A 247 -16.16 -4.95 -10.55
N HIS A 248 -15.04 -5.58 -10.16
CA HIS A 248 -13.84 -5.67 -10.99
C HIS A 248 -14.10 -6.47 -12.28
N PHE A 249 -14.69 -7.66 -12.15
CA PHE A 249 -14.97 -8.52 -13.30
C PHE A 249 -16.08 -7.98 -14.20
N ASP A 250 -17.08 -7.30 -13.63
CA ASP A 250 -18.11 -6.59 -14.39
C ASP A 250 -17.51 -5.45 -15.22
N LYS A 251 -16.58 -4.68 -14.64
CA LYS A 251 -15.85 -3.62 -15.35
C LYS A 251 -15.02 -4.17 -16.51
N LEU A 252 -14.48 -5.37 -16.38
CA LEU A 252 -13.74 -6.06 -17.45
C LEU A 252 -14.66 -6.72 -18.50
N GLN A 253 -15.98 -6.67 -18.31
CA GLN A 253 -16.97 -7.36 -19.14
C GLN A 253 -16.80 -8.89 -19.17
N THR A 254 -16.31 -9.46 -18.07
CA THR A 254 -16.08 -10.90 -17.89
C THR A 254 -16.72 -11.36 -16.57
N PRO A 255 -18.06 -11.25 -16.42
CA PRO A 255 -18.74 -11.50 -15.15
C PRO A 255 -18.57 -12.96 -14.70
N LEU A 256 -18.35 -13.16 -13.40
CA LEU A 256 -18.28 -14.47 -12.78
C LEU A 256 -19.70 -14.95 -12.47
N ARG A 257 -20.24 -15.90 -13.24
CA ARG A 257 -21.62 -16.38 -13.08
C ARG A 257 -21.75 -17.55 -12.10
N PRO A 258 -20.91 -18.62 -12.19
CA PRO A 258 -21.03 -19.78 -11.32
C PRO A 258 -20.87 -19.45 -9.83
N VAL A 259 -20.06 -18.45 -9.51
CA VAL A 259 -19.82 -18.03 -8.12
C VAL A 259 -21.08 -17.51 -7.41
N LEU A 260 -22.10 -17.05 -8.14
CA LEU A 260 -23.38 -16.63 -7.58
C LEU A 260 -24.30 -17.83 -7.26
N ALA A 261 -24.19 -18.90 -8.03
CA ALA A 261 -24.95 -20.14 -7.82
C ALA A 261 -24.27 -21.07 -6.80
N TYR A 262 -22.95 -21.03 -6.75
CA TYR A 262 -22.11 -21.90 -5.91
C TYR A 262 -21.15 -21.06 -5.04
N PRO A 263 -21.66 -20.27 -4.08
CA PRO A 263 -20.88 -19.30 -3.32
C PRO A 263 -19.92 -19.93 -2.31
N THR A 264 -20.14 -21.18 -1.87
CA THR A 264 -19.35 -21.85 -0.82
C THR A 264 -18.61 -23.08 -1.35
N THR A 265 -17.63 -23.58 -0.58
CA THR A 265 -17.00 -24.88 -0.85
C THR A 265 -18.04 -26.01 -0.84
N GLN A 266 -19.01 -25.96 0.08
CA GLN A 266 -20.07 -26.96 0.19
C GLN A 266 -20.97 -26.97 -1.05
N ASP A 267 -21.30 -25.80 -1.60
CA ASP A 267 -22.08 -25.69 -2.83
C ASP A 267 -21.33 -26.29 -4.03
N GLN A 268 -20.02 -26.05 -4.12
CA GLN A 268 -19.17 -26.64 -5.15
C GLN A 268 -19.08 -28.17 -5.02
N GLU A 269 -18.98 -28.71 -3.80
CA GLU A 269 -19.06 -30.16 -3.63
C GLU A 269 -20.41 -30.71 -4.07
N ASN A 270 -21.50 -30.05 -3.68
CA ASN A 270 -22.85 -30.45 -4.03
C ASN A 270 -23.07 -30.37 -5.54
N ARG A 271 -22.50 -29.38 -6.23
CA ARG A 271 -22.50 -29.24 -7.68
C ARG A 271 -21.90 -30.46 -8.37
N PHE A 272 -20.70 -30.88 -7.96
CA PHE A 272 -20.03 -32.05 -8.53
C PHE A 272 -20.74 -33.37 -8.17
N LYS A 273 -21.19 -33.54 -6.93
CA LYS A 273 -21.97 -34.71 -6.51
C LYS A 273 -23.25 -34.86 -7.34
N LYS A 274 -23.98 -33.76 -7.56
CA LYS A 274 -25.18 -33.73 -8.44
C LYS A 274 -24.85 -34.04 -9.91
N ALA A 275 -23.64 -33.70 -10.36
CA ALA A 275 -23.16 -34.01 -11.70
C ALA A 275 -22.66 -35.47 -11.86
N GLY A 276 -22.71 -36.29 -10.80
CA GLY A 276 -22.39 -37.72 -10.86
C GLY A 276 -20.99 -38.11 -10.38
N TRP A 277 -20.25 -37.19 -9.75
CA TRP A 277 -18.94 -37.47 -9.19
C TRP A 277 -19.05 -38.21 -7.85
N ALA A 278 -18.29 -39.30 -7.68
CA ALA A 278 -18.38 -40.20 -6.53
C ALA A 278 -17.63 -39.68 -5.30
N ASP A 279 -16.36 -39.31 -5.48
CA ASP A 279 -15.55 -38.67 -4.44
C ASP A 279 -15.33 -37.21 -4.81
N VAL A 280 -15.67 -36.30 -3.91
CA VAL A 280 -15.49 -34.85 -4.12
C VAL A 280 -15.02 -34.22 -2.83
N ARG A 281 -14.00 -33.37 -2.91
CA ARG A 281 -13.46 -32.60 -1.79
C ARG A 281 -13.16 -31.18 -2.24
N ALA A 282 -13.74 -30.19 -1.57
CA ALA A 282 -13.44 -28.78 -1.82
C ALA A 282 -12.84 -28.13 -0.56
N ARG A 283 -11.71 -27.44 -0.72
CA ARG A 283 -11.07 -26.64 0.34
C ARG A 283 -10.79 -25.24 -0.18
N ASN A 284 -11.02 -24.22 0.64
CA ASN A 284 -10.61 -22.88 0.27
C ASN A 284 -9.08 -22.73 0.39
N LEU A 285 -8.48 -21.75 -0.30
CA LEU A 285 -7.03 -21.61 -0.31
C LEU A 285 -6.45 -21.18 1.06
N TRP A 286 -7.22 -20.52 1.92
CA TRP A 286 -6.77 -20.16 3.28
C TRP A 286 -6.72 -21.37 4.21
N GLU A 287 -7.67 -22.30 4.08
CA GLU A 287 -7.65 -23.60 4.72
C GLU A 287 -6.43 -24.42 4.26
N LEU A 288 -6.18 -24.50 2.94
CA LEU A 288 -5.00 -25.20 2.40
C LEU A 288 -3.70 -24.61 2.93
N TRP A 289 -3.58 -23.28 2.98
CA TRP A 289 -2.42 -22.60 3.54
C TRP A 289 -2.13 -23.07 4.98
N GLY A 290 -3.16 -23.19 5.81
CA GLY A 290 -3.05 -23.63 7.20
C GLY A 290 -2.79 -25.13 7.39
N SER A 291 -2.99 -25.93 6.34
CA SER A 291 -2.99 -27.39 6.44
C SER A 291 -1.61 -28.01 6.30
N SER A 292 -1.30 -29.00 7.14
CA SER A 292 -0.02 -29.69 7.15
C SER A 292 0.14 -30.75 6.07
N ASP A 293 -0.96 -31.25 5.48
CA ASP A 293 -0.94 -32.14 4.32
C ASP A 293 -0.61 -31.42 3.01
N PHE A 294 -0.71 -30.09 2.99
CA PHE A 294 -0.47 -29.24 1.82
C PHE A 294 0.84 -28.45 1.89
N LEU A 295 1.12 -27.79 3.03
CA LEU A 295 2.36 -27.03 3.24
C LEU A 295 3.00 -27.35 4.60
N SER A 296 4.31 -27.58 4.58
CA SER A 296 5.10 -27.66 5.80
C SER A 296 5.31 -26.28 6.44
N PRO A 297 5.58 -26.19 7.75
CA PRO A 297 6.01 -24.94 8.39
C PRO A 297 7.22 -24.32 7.70
N GLU A 298 8.18 -25.13 7.28
CA GLU A 298 9.42 -24.68 6.64
C GLU A 298 9.15 -24.04 5.27
N GLU A 299 8.23 -24.61 4.48
CA GLU A 299 7.80 -24.03 3.20
C GLU A 299 7.15 -22.66 3.40
N ARG A 300 6.24 -22.52 4.37
CA ARG A 300 5.59 -21.24 4.68
C ARG A 300 6.61 -20.18 5.12
N MET A 301 7.50 -20.54 6.04
CA MET A 301 8.55 -19.65 6.54
C MET A 301 9.56 -19.28 5.45
N HIS A 302 9.81 -20.16 4.47
CA HIS A 302 10.69 -19.86 3.34
C HIS A 302 10.18 -18.68 2.50
N LEU A 303 8.85 -18.53 2.36
CA LEU A 303 8.28 -17.44 1.55
C LEU A 303 8.58 -16.05 2.09
N ASP A 304 8.79 -15.91 3.42
CA ASP A 304 9.19 -14.64 4.03
C ASP A 304 10.67 -14.30 3.73
N LYS A 305 11.47 -15.27 3.26
CA LYS A 305 12.83 -15.02 2.75
C LYS A 305 12.84 -14.49 1.32
N VAL A 306 11.79 -14.78 0.54
CA VAL A 306 11.67 -14.37 -0.88
C VAL A 306 11.36 -12.88 -0.98
N GLU A 307 10.36 -12.40 -0.25
CA GLU A 307 10.04 -10.98 -0.19
C GLU A 307 9.35 -10.58 1.11
N PRO A 308 9.49 -9.32 1.56
CA PRO A 308 8.93 -8.86 2.83
C PRO A 308 7.39 -8.82 2.78
N PHE A 309 6.74 -9.40 3.78
CA PHE A 309 5.29 -9.58 3.78
C PHE A 309 4.63 -9.26 5.13
N ASP A 310 3.51 -8.52 5.09
CA ASP A 310 2.69 -8.22 6.27
C ASP A 310 1.20 -7.94 5.93
N GLU A 311 0.73 -8.44 4.79
CA GLU A 311 -0.63 -8.26 4.27
C GLU A 311 -1.50 -9.50 4.57
N TRP A 312 -1.33 -10.09 5.76
CA TRP A 312 -1.93 -11.37 6.14
C TRP A 312 -3.45 -11.37 6.15
N GLU A 313 -4.08 -10.29 6.62
CA GLU A 313 -5.54 -10.16 6.57
C GLU A 313 -6.07 -10.20 5.14
N GLU A 314 -5.39 -9.51 4.22
CA GLU A 314 -5.78 -9.48 2.80
C GLU A 314 -5.54 -10.81 2.10
N PHE A 315 -4.47 -11.52 2.48
CA PHE A 315 -4.16 -12.83 1.95
C PHE A 315 -5.16 -13.90 2.42
N ALA A 316 -5.61 -13.83 3.67
CA ALA A 316 -6.68 -14.67 4.17
C ALA A 316 -8.02 -14.36 3.48
N LEU A 317 -8.37 -13.07 3.31
CA LEU A 317 -9.57 -12.71 2.54
C LEU A 317 -9.51 -13.26 1.11
N PHE A 318 -8.39 -13.09 0.41
CA PHE A 318 -8.17 -13.71 -0.90
C PHE A 318 -8.34 -15.23 -0.82
N GLY A 319 -7.67 -15.89 0.12
CA GLY A 319 -7.67 -17.34 0.22
C GLY A 319 -9.06 -17.94 0.48
N CYS A 320 -9.89 -17.26 1.28
CA CYS A 320 -11.27 -17.69 1.52
C CYS A 320 -12.20 -17.50 0.30
N HIS A 321 -11.85 -16.62 -0.64
CA HIS A 321 -12.64 -16.36 -1.86
C HIS A 321 -12.14 -17.16 -3.07
N TYR A 322 -11.31 -18.18 -2.85
CA TYR A 322 -10.89 -19.12 -3.88
C TYR A 322 -10.98 -20.55 -3.34
N THR A 323 -11.44 -21.47 -4.17
CA THR A 323 -11.53 -22.90 -3.85
C THR A 323 -10.56 -23.71 -4.70
N LEU A 324 -10.02 -24.78 -4.13
CA LEU A 324 -9.47 -25.91 -4.84
C LEU A 324 -10.42 -27.09 -4.61
N LEU A 325 -10.98 -27.64 -5.69
CA LEU A 325 -11.83 -28.82 -5.63
C LEU A 325 -11.17 -29.96 -6.40
N GLU A 326 -11.12 -31.11 -5.75
CA GLU A 326 -10.65 -32.38 -6.29
C GLU A 326 -11.84 -33.33 -6.38
N ALA A 327 -12.07 -33.92 -7.55
CA ALA A 327 -13.15 -34.87 -7.77
C ALA A 327 -12.68 -36.12 -8.53
N SER A 328 -13.29 -37.26 -8.22
CA SER A 328 -13.09 -38.54 -8.86
C SER A 328 -14.44 -39.22 -9.10
N ASN A 329 -14.66 -39.74 -10.30
CA ASN A 329 -15.90 -40.48 -10.61
C ASN A 329 -15.85 -41.96 -10.18
N VAL A 330 -14.70 -42.43 -9.70
CA VAL A 330 -14.50 -43.74 -9.08
C VAL A 330 -13.98 -43.57 -7.66
N HIS A 331 -14.31 -44.50 -6.76
CA HIS A 331 -13.80 -44.44 -5.39
C HIS A 331 -12.29 -44.66 -5.34
N LEU A 332 -11.55 -43.71 -4.76
CA LEU A 332 -10.11 -43.81 -4.54
C LEU A 332 -9.83 -44.66 -3.29
N SER A 333 -9.09 -45.76 -3.44
CA SER A 333 -8.76 -46.71 -2.34
C SER A 333 -7.67 -46.20 -1.38
N THR A 334 -7.59 -44.90 -1.13
CA THR A 334 -6.60 -44.33 -0.20
C THR A 334 -7.15 -44.27 1.21
N THR A 335 -6.35 -44.72 2.17
CA THR A 335 -6.51 -44.52 3.61
C THR A 335 -6.58 -43.01 3.86
N GLN A 336 -7.79 -42.45 3.83
CA GLN A 336 -8.00 -41.06 4.16
C GLN A 336 -7.60 -40.88 5.63
N PRO A 337 -6.75 -39.90 5.99
CA PRO A 337 -6.71 -39.44 7.36
C PRO A 337 -8.14 -39.07 7.72
N GLN A 338 -8.68 -39.70 8.78
CA GLN A 338 -9.97 -39.36 9.33
C GLN A 338 -10.06 -37.84 9.43
N ASN A 339 -11.18 -37.29 8.97
CA ASN A 339 -11.55 -35.90 9.20
C ASN A 339 -11.14 -35.50 10.61
N THR A 340 -10.09 -34.69 10.76
CA THR A 340 -10.16 -33.66 11.79
C THR A 340 -11.29 -32.79 11.31
N ALA A 341 -12.47 -33.00 11.89
CA ALA A 341 -13.64 -32.19 11.64
C ALA A 341 -13.28 -30.73 11.96
N THR A 342 -12.77 -29.99 10.98
CA THR A 342 -13.13 -28.59 10.88
C THR A 342 -14.60 -28.63 10.55
N ALA A 343 -15.42 -28.47 11.60
CA ALA A 343 -16.86 -28.45 11.49
C ALA A 343 -17.27 -27.61 10.28
N PRO A 344 -18.23 -28.05 9.45
CA PRO A 344 -18.80 -27.19 8.44
C PRO A 344 -19.27 -25.92 9.15
N ALA A 345 -18.74 -24.76 8.75
CA ALA A 345 -19.35 -23.48 9.10
C ALA A 345 -20.66 -23.25 8.34
N ASP A 346 -21.24 -24.31 7.77
CA ASP A 346 -22.64 -24.40 7.37
C ASP A 346 -23.36 -25.39 8.29
N SER A 347 -23.74 -24.87 9.45
CA SER A 347 -25.12 -25.08 9.86
C SER A 347 -25.60 -23.76 10.38
N SER A 348 -26.85 -23.45 10.08
CA SER A 348 -27.72 -22.71 10.97
C SER A 348 -27.61 -23.33 12.38
N ALA A 349 -26.52 -23.04 13.10
CA ALA A 349 -26.47 -23.23 14.53
C ALA A 349 -27.64 -22.38 15.01
N LYS A 350 -28.77 -23.04 15.27
CA LYS A 350 -29.92 -22.42 15.91
C LYS A 350 -29.30 -21.69 17.08
N LEU A 351 -29.28 -20.36 16.99
CA LEU A 351 -28.78 -19.49 18.04
C LEU A 351 -29.46 -20.02 19.30
N ASP A 352 -28.70 -20.64 20.21
CA ASP A 352 -29.26 -20.93 21.51
C ASP A 352 -29.56 -19.54 22.08
N PRO A 353 -30.85 -19.18 22.28
CA PRO A 353 -31.20 -17.83 22.74
C PRO A 353 -30.54 -17.51 24.09
N LYS A 354 -30.10 -18.54 24.82
CA LYS A 354 -29.37 -18.44 26.09
C LYS A 354 -27.87 -18.11 25.94
N ALA A 355 -27.30 -18.15 24.74
CA ALA A 355 -25.89 -17.85 24.46
C ALA A 355 -25.64 -16.41 24.00
N VAL A 356 -26.69 -15.58 23.88
CA VAL A 356 -26.58 -14.17 23.54
C VAL A 356 -26.54 -13.35 24.82
N THR A 357 -25.41 -12.70 25.11
CA THR A 357 -25.24 -11.93 26.35
C THR A 357 -25.18 -10.42 26.13
N TRP A 358 -25.14 -9.95 24.88
CA TRP A 358 -25.11 -8.53 24.58
C TRP A 358 -25.91 -8.23 23.31
N LYS A 359 -26.77 -7.21 23.40
CA LYS A 359 -27.62 -6.70 22.32
C LYS A 359 -27.20 -5.27 22.01
N GLY A 360 -27.14 -4.93 20.73
CA GLY A 360 -26.85 -3.57 20.31
C GLY A 360 -27.43 -3.25 18.95
N LYS A 361 -27.47 -1.97 18.61
CA LYS A 361 -27.88 -1.46 17.30
C LYS A 361 -26.72 -0.72 16.66
N MET A 362 -26.33 -1.16 15.47
CA MET A 362 -25.27 -0.55 14.68
C MET A 362 -25.84 0.54 13.77
N GLU A 363 -25.30 1.74 13.89
CA GLU A 363 -25.60 2.89 13.05
C GLU A 363 -24.36 3.29 12.26
N TYR A 364 -24.53 3.60 10.97
CA TYR A 364 -23.46 4.04 10.08
C TYR A 364 -23.58 5.53 9.83
N THR A 365 -22.45 6.24 9.94
CA THR A 365 -22.36 7.67 9.61
C THR A 365 -21.27 7.86 8.57
N GLU A 366 -21.68 8.18 7.33
CA GLU A 366 -20.76 8.46 6.22
C GLU A 366 -19.99 9.76 6.48
N SER A 367 -18.69 9.76 6.20
CA SER A 367 -17.88 10.98 6.26
C SER A 367 -18.00 11.79 4.97
N GLU A 368 -17.96 13.11 5.07
CA GLU A 368 -17.94 13.96 3.88
C GLU A 368 -16.64 13.74 3.08
N LYS A 369 -16.75 13.55 1.76
CA LYS A 369 -15.61 13.32 0.84
C LYS A 369 -14.78 12.07 1.22
N SER A 370 -13.45 12.11 1.08
CA SER A 370 -12.53 11.00 1.42
C SER A 370 -11.94 11.16 2.82
N ASN A 371 -12.59 11.93 3.70
CA ASN A 371 -12.14 12.19 5.06
C ASN A 371 -12.39 10.99 5.98
N GLY A 372 -11.60 10.83 7.04
CA GLY A 372 -11.75 9.71 7.98
C GLY A 372 -11.34 8.33 7.43
N ILE A 373 -10.89 8.26 6.17
CA ILE A 373 -10.54 7.01 5.49
C ILE A 373 -9.11 6.59 5.84
N ARG A 374 -8.98 5.61 6.74
CA ARG A 374 -7.70 4.97 7.06
C ARG A 374 -7.87 3.53 7.51
N ARG A 375 -6.78 2.77 7.46
CA ARG A 375 -6.65 1.42 8.04
C ARG A 375 -5.32 1.25 8.76
N PHE A 376 -5.24 0.34 9.72
CA PHE A 376 -4.08 0.15 10.60
C PHE A 376 -3.71 1.40 11.41
N GLY A 377 -4.69 2.26 11.67
CA GLY A 377 -4.59 3.34 12.65
C GLY A 377 -4.83 2.82 14.07
N ALA A 378 -4.55 3.64 15.07
CA ALA A 378 -4.76 3.31 16.47
C ALA A 378 -5.58 4.38 17.17
N SER A 379 -6.50 3.94 18.03
CA SER A 379 -7.40 4.85 18.74
C SER A 379 -6.70 5.55 19.90
N LEU A 380 -7.09 6.81 20.17
CA LEU A 380 -6.73 7.56 21.36
C LEU A 380 -7.93 8.40 21.84
N SER A 381 -7.93 8.78 23.11
CA SER A 381 -8.89 9.78 23.62
C SER A 381 -8.32 11.19 23.48
N VAL A 382 -9.18 12.16 23.17
CA VAL A 382 -8.81 13.57 23.01
C VAL A 382 -9.74 14.42 23.88
N LYS A 383 -9.20 15.20 24.81
CA LYS A 383 -10.01 16.11 25.65
C LYS A 383 -10.33 17.40 24.90
N GLY A 384 -11.45 18.05 25.21
CA GLY A 384 -11.74 19.40 24.72
C GLY A 384 -11.29 20.48 25.70
N ASP A 385 -11.07 21.70 25.20
CA ASP A 385 -10.44 22.82 25.95
C ASP A 385 -11.14 23.24 27.24
N ASN A 386 -12.45 22.95 27.40
CA ASN A 386 -13.29 23.49 28.48
C ASN A 386 -14.06 22.42 29.28
N GLY A 387 -13.61 21.17 29.30
CA GLY A 387 -14.37 20.07 29.94
C GLY A 387 -15.62 19.64 29.16
N CYS A 388 -15.69 20.00 27.87
CA CYS A 388 -16.63 19.45 26.88
C CYS A 388 -16.33 17.96 26.60
N PRO A 389 -17.28 17.17 26.04
CA PRO A 389 -17.19 15.71 26.05
C PRO A 389 -15.95 15.17 25.33
N ASP A 390 -15.40 14.08 25.86
CA ASP A 390 -14.21 13.40 25.32
C ASP A 390 -14.41 13.01 23.84
N PHE A 391 -13.60 13.59 22.95
CA PHE A 391 -13.50 13.20 21.56
C PHE A 391 -12.69 11.89 21.40
N LYS A 392 -12.89 11.19 20.29
CA LYS A 392 -12.10 10.01 19.94
C LYS A 392 -11.26 10.26 18.70
N GLY A 393 -9.97 9.96 18.80
CA GLY A 393 -8.99 10.09 17.73
C GLY A 393 -8.64 8.74 17.12
N ASN A 394 -8.23 8.75 15.86
CA ASN A 394 -7.60 7.62 15.17
C ASN A 394 -6.30 8.10 14.51
N PHE A 395 -5.16 7.74 15.09
CA PHE A 395 -3.83 8.21 14.68
C PHE A 395 -3.13 7.24 13.74
N GLY A 396 -2.33 7.80 12.83
CA GLY A 396 -1.47 7.05 11.92
C GLY A 396 -2.22 6.10 10.97
N GLY A 397 -1.55 5.06 10.50
CA GLY A 397 -2.15 4.09 9.59
C GLY A 397 -1.90 4.41 8.10
N MET A 398 -2.68 3.77 7.23
CA MET A 398 -2.63 3.88 5.79
C MET A 398 -3.91 4.56 5.30
N GLY A 399 -3.77 5.73 4.66
CA GLY A 399 -4.84 6.40 3.94
C GLY A 399 -4.91 5.95 2.47
N VAL A 400 -5.66 6.69 1.66
CA VAL A 400 -5.89 6.34 0.24
C VAL A 400 -4.60 6.27 -0.58
N ASN A 401 -3.66 7.21 -0.33
CA ASN A 401 -2.46 7.38 -1.16
C ASN A 401 -1.15 7.11 -0.42
N ASN A 402 -1.12 7.28 0.90
CA ASN A 402 0.10 7.25 1.70
C ASN A 402 -0.17 6.81 3.15
N ARG A 403 0.90 6.55 3.89
CA ARG A 403 0.82 6.41 5.34
C ARG A 403 0.58 7.78 5.96
N LEU A 404 -0.20 7.81 7.02
CA LEU A 404 -0.63 9.02 7.69
C LEU A 404 0.19 9.23 8.96
N GLY A 405 0.44 10.49 9.28
CA GLY A 405 0.94 10.96 10.58
C GLY A 405 -0.09 11.87 11.27
N SER A 406 -1.33 11.85 10.78
CA SER A 406 -2.45 12.66 11.24
C SER A 406 -3.35 11.91 12.22
N ILE A 407 -4.18 12.66 12.95
CA ILE A 407 -5.26 12.14 13.80
C ILE A 407 -6.60 12.49 13.14
N ASP A 408 -7.44 11.51 12.86
CA ASP A 408 -8.86 11.77 12.55
C ASP A 408 -9.66 11.86 13.85
N ILE A 409 -10.39 12.94 14.06
CA ILE A 409 -11.18 13.22 15.25
C ILE A 409 -12.66 12.93 14.98
N PHE A 410 -13.31 12.27 15.93
CA PHE A 410 -14.73 11.91 15.91
C PHE A 410 -15.44 12.52 17.12
N THR A 411 -16.69 12.93 16.92
CA THR A 411 -17.58 13.55 17.92
C THR A 411 -18.98 12.94 17.89
N ARG A 412 -19.82 13.18 18.90
CA ARG A 412 -21.22 12.75 18.92
C ARG A 412 -22.18 13.87 18.52
N ALA A 413 -23.24 13.52 17.80
CA ALA A 413 -24.30 14.43 17.40
C ALA A 413 -25.22 14.83 18.58
N SER A 414 -24.77 15.73 19.46
CA SER A 414 -25.66 16.45 20.40
C SER A 414 -25.12 17.75 21.00
N GLN A 415 -23.96 18.28 20.58
CA GLN A 415 -23.54 19.61 21.03
C GLN A 415 -23.12 20.51 19.87
N GLY A 416 -24.06 21.38 19.46
CA GLY A 416 -23.75 22.59 18.72
C GLY A 416 -22.99 23.54 19.63
N GLY A 417 -21.67 23.50 19.54
CA GLY A 417 -20.76 24.40 20.23
C GLY A 417 -19.55 24.68 19.34
N SER A 418 -19.17 25.95 19.26
CA SER A 418 -18.05 26.53 18.49
C SER A 418 -16.88 25.57 18.22
N SER A 419 -16.47 25.48 16.95
CA SER A 419 -15.27 24.79 16.48
C SER A 419 -14.03 25.23 17.28
N SER A 420 -13.59 24.41 18.24
CA SER A 420 -12.24 24.54 18.77
C SER A 420 -11.27 23.98 17.73
N PRO A 421 -10.11 24.64 17.49
CA PRO A 421 -9.07 24.07 16.66
C PRO A 421 -8.64 22.73 17.28
N GLY A 422 -8.60 21.67 16.47
CA GLY A 422 -8.06 20.39 16.91
C GLY A 422 -6.57 20.49 17.28
N PRO A 423 -5.99 19.44 17.89
CA PRO A 423 -4.62 19.39 18.40
C PRO A 423 -3.57 20.08 17.49
N THR A 424 -2.72 20.96 18.03
CA THR A 424 -1.58 21.51 17.27
C THR A 424 -0.37 20.59 17.41
N LEU A 425 0.01 19.90 16.33
CA LEU A 425 1.13 18.94 16.32
C LEU A 425 2.47 19.67 16.07
N HIS A 426 3.13 20.20 17.11
CA HIS A 426 4.45 20.86 16.99
C HIS A 426 5.61 19.89 16.73
N ALA A 427 5.58 18.71 17.35
CA ALA A 427 6.42 17.56 17.03
C ALA A 427 5.50 16.37 16.81
N LYS A 428 5.75 15.53 15.80
CA LYS A 428 4.91 14.35 15.54
C LYS A 428 5.73 13.11 15.19
N PRO A 429 5.26 11.92 15.58
CA PRO A 429 5.87 10.66 15.15
C PRO A 429 5.85 10.54 13.62
N GLU A 430 6.88 9.91 13.03
CA GLU A 430 6.88 9.57 11.61
C GLU A 430 5.62 8.78 11.18
N THR A 431 5.22 8.93 9.91
CA THR A 431 4.09 8.17 9.35
C THR A 431 4.31 6.67 9.45
N ARG A 432 3.35 5.94 10.03
CA ARG A 432 3.54 4.53 10.40
C ARG A 432 2.24 3.74 10.40
N VAL A 433 2.34 2.43 10.21
CA VAL A 433 1.23 1.47 10.36
C VAL A 433 1.57 0.45 11.46
N CYS A 434 0.55 -0.21 11.99
CA CYS A 434 0.71 -1.34 12.90
C CYS A 434 1.54 -1.02 14.17
N HIS A 435 1.44 0.23 14.64
CA HIS A 435 1.90 0.67 15.95
C HIS A 435 0.80 0.38 16.98
N SER A 436 1.12 0.51 18.27
CA SER A 436 0.11 0.57 19.32
C SER A 436 0.02 1.99 19.87
N LEU A 437 -1.14 2.33 20.41
CA LEU A 437 -1.40 3.57 21.11
C LEU A 437 -2.20 3.19 22.35
N THR A 438 -1.55 3.21 23.51
CA THR A 438 -2.06 2.65 24.75
C THR A 438 -2.40 3.76 25.72
N GLU A 439 -3.63 3.77 26.21
CA GLU A 439 -4.15 4.82 27.09
C GLU A 439 -3.53 4.73 28.50
N ILE A 440 -2.93 5.81 29.01
CA ILE A 440 -2.28 5.88 30.33
C ILE A 440 -3.02 6.91 31.20
N GLY A 441 -4.25 6.56 31.58
CA GLY A 441 -5.09 7.39 32.43
C GLY A 441 -5.44 8.76 31.83
N ASP A 442 -5.55 9.77 32.69
CA ASP A 442 -5.92 11.13 32.30
C ASP A 442 -4.79 11.92 31.62
N CYS A 443 -3.54 11.47 31.78
CA CYS A 443 -2.36 12.23 31.38
C CYS A 443 -2.09 12.13 29.87
N GLY A 444 -2.40 10.99 29.24
CA GLY A 444 -2.01 10.78 27.86
C GLY A 444 -2.09 9.35 27.37
N SER A 445 -1.60 9.13 26.15
CA SER A 445 -1.52 7.82 25.53
C SER A 445 -0.11 7.58 24.97
N LEU A 446 0.46 6.40 25.23
CA LEU A 446 1.80 6.03 24.75
C LEU A 446 1.71 5.32 23.40
N LEU A 447 2.38 5.89 22.41
CA LEU A 447 2.67 5.27 21.13
C LEU A 447 3.95 4.44 21.23
N VAL A 448 3.89 3.20 20.77
CA VAL A 448 5.05 2.30 20.70
C VAL A 448 5.24 1.78 19.28
N GLY A 449 6.45 1.95 18.74
CA GLY A 449 6.91 1.31 17.52
C GLY A 449 6.04 1.53 16.29
N GLY A 450 5.76 0.46 15.55
CA GLY A 450 5.12 0.49 14.23
C GLY A 450 6.12 0.23 13.11
N ARG A 451 5.71 0.43 11.86
CA ARG A 451 6.61 0.24 10.71
C ARG A 451 6.35 1.17 9.53
N SER A 452 7.40 1.41 8.74
CA SER A 452 7.32 2.01 7.40
C SER A 452 7.31 0.95 6.29
N SER A 453 7.90 -0.21 6.51
CA SER A 453 7.80 -1.39 5.62
C SER A 453 7.94 -2.66 6.46
N PRO A 454 7.57 -3.86 5.98
CA PRO A 454 7.69 -5.08 6.78
C PRO A 454 9.11 -5.33 7.34
N ASP A 455 10.17 -4.83 6.69
CA ASP A 455 11.56 -4.93 7.18
C ASP A 455 12.08 -3.67 7.90
N LYS A 456 11.27 -2.63 8.02
CA LYS A 456 11.64 -1.36 8.65
C LYS A 456 10.67 -1.04 9.78
N ALA A 457 10.85 -1.76 10.89
CA ALA A 457 10.17 -1.48 12.14
C ALA A 457 10.78 -0.25 12.83
N PHE A 458 9.96 0.42 13.64
CA PHE A 458 10.32 1.57 14.45
C PHE A 458 10.57 1.17 15.91
N ALA A 459 11.57 1.79 16.53
CA ALA A 459 11.85 1.67 17.96
C ALA A 459 11.40 2.91 18.75
N ASP A 460 11.12 4.02 18.09
CA ASP A 460 10.74 5.26 18.76
C ASP A 460 9.38 5.13 19.45
N CYS A 461 9.29 5.74 20.62
CA CYS A 461 8.08 5.80 21.43
C CYS A 461 7.74 7.25 21.74
N TRP A 462 6.45 7.55 21.81
CA TRP A 462 5.97 8.92 22.00
C TRP A 462 4.79 8.94 22.95
N LEU A 463 4.75 9.91 23.85
CA LEU A 463 3.61 10.15 24.72
C LEU A 463 2.77 11.30 24.15
N TYR A 464 1.50 11.03 23.85
CA TYR A 464 0.53 12.06 23.51
C TYR A 464 -0.11 12.60 24.77
N SER A 465 0.01 13.91 25.02
CA SER A 465 -0.67 14.58 26.14
C SER A 465 -2.09 14.96 25.73
N LYS A 466 -3.10 14.49 26.49
CA LYS A 466 -4.51 14.86 26.26
C LYS A 466 -4.84 16.30 26.58
N LEU A 467 -4.09 16.90 27.52
CA LEU A 467 -4.34 18.24 28.03
C LEU A 467 -3.69 19.31 27.17
N SER A 468 -2.44 19.06 26.76
CA SER A 468 -1.69 20.02 25.95
C SER A 468 -1.74 19.71 24.46
N HIS A 469 -2.34 18.58 24.07
CA HIS A 469 -2.48 18.18 22.67
C HIS A 469 -1.15 17.99 21.91
N THR A 470 -0.07 17.76 22.65
CA THR A 470 1.29 17.62 22.11
C THR A 470 1.82 16.19 22.18
N TRP A 471 2.75 15.86 21.29
CA TRP A 471 3.56 14.65 21.39
C TRP A 471 4.92 14.95 22.01
N GLU A 472 5.32 14.10 22.94
CA GLU A 472 6.64 14.11 23.57
C GLU A 472 7.35 12.79 23.22
N ARG A 473 8.54 12.85 22.63
CA ARG A 473 9.33 11.62 22.42
C ARG A 473 9.87 11.14 23.76
N VAL A 474 9.72 9.85 24.04
CA VAL A 474 10.20 9.19 25.26
C VAL A 474 11.23 8.11 24.91
N ASP A 475 11.59 7.26 25.87
CA ASP A 475 12.56 6.18 25.67
C ASP A 475 12.17 5.26 24.51
N ASP A 476 13.11 5.02 23.59
CA ASP A 476 12.94 4.05 22.52
C ASP A 476 12.86 2.62 23.09
N ILE A 477 11.97 1.79 22.53
CA ILE A 477 11.88 0.38 22.90
C ILE A 477 13.17 -0.35 22.43
N PRO A 478 13.79 -1.23 23.24
CA PRO A 478 15.12 -1.79 22.92
C PRO A 478 15.23 -2.51 21.57
N VAL A 479 14.12 -3.07 21.09
CA VAL A 479 14.04 -3.73 19.78
C VAL A 479 12.83 -3.17 19.04
N ALA A 480 13.11 -2.51 17.91
CA ALA A 480 12.10 -2.01 16.99
C ALA A 480 11.06 -3.08 16.65
N ARG A 481 9.77 -2.73 16.71
CA ARG A 481 8.70 -3.72 16.51
C ARG A 481 7.38 -3.13 16.01
N TYR A 482 6.61 -3.97 15.33
CA TYR A 482 5.24 -3.68 14.89
C TYR A 482 4.32 -4.90 15.11
N ARG A 483 3.00 -4.68 15.10
CA ARG A 483 1.98 -5.72 15.44
C ARG A 483 2.27 -6.42 16.78
N HIS A 484 2.83 -5.70 17.76
CA HIS A 484 2.96 -6.20 19.12
C HIS A 484 1.64 -6.01 19.86
N SER A 485 1.46 -6.72 20.96
CA SER A 485 0.35 -6.48 21.89
C SER A 485 0.82 -5.52 22.97
N ALA A 486 -0.04 -4.57 23.34
CA ALA A 486 0.22 -3.59 24.38
C ALA A 486 -0.96 -3.50 25.35
N PHE A 487 -0.68 -3.33 26.64
CA PHE A 487 -1.67 -3.27 27.71
C PHE A 487 -1.27 -2.22 28.76
N ALA A 488 -2.21 -1.37 29.18
CA ALA A 488 -1.99 -0.41 30.26
C ALA A 488 -2.30 -1.03 31.61
N LEU A 489 -1.43 -0.78 32.58
CA LEU A 489 -1.59 -1.18 33.98
C LEU A 489 -2.20 -0.04 34.80
N ASP A 490 -2.80 -0.39 35.93
CA ASP A 490 -3.50 0.56 36.83
C ASP A 490 -2.59 1.66 37.39
N ASP A 491 -1.28 1.43 37.42
CA ASP A 491 -0.25 2.37 37.90
C ASP A 491 0.27 3.33 36.82
N GLY A 492 -0.27 3.23 35.59
CA GLY A 492 0.17 4.00 34.43
C GLY A 492 1.38 3.41 33.69
N SER A 493 1.84 2.21 34.05
CA SER A 493 2.86 1.49 33.30
C SER A 493 2.26 0.81 32.06
N VAL A 494 3.05 0.59 31.00
CA VAL A 494 2.61 -0.10 29.78
C VAL A 494 3.40 -1.36 29.56
N LEU A 495 2.69 -2.48 29.43
CA LEU A 495 3.24 -3.80 29.11
C LEU A 495 3.18 -4.02 27.60
N VAL A 496 4.29 -4.44 26.99
CA VAL A 496 4.40 -4.76 25.56
C VAL A 496 4.96 -6.17 25.41
N THR A 497 4.32 -6.99 24.56
CA THR A 497 4.77 -8.36 24.28
C THR A 497 4.68 -8.71 22.80
N GLY A 498 5.62 -9.55 22.35
CA GLY A 498 5.64 -10.11 21.01
C GLY A 498 5.82 -9.08 19.89
N GLY A 499 5.18 -9.33 18.75
CA GLY A 499 5.30 -8.52 17.54
C GLY A 499 6.43 -8.96 16.61
N LYS A 500 6.65 -8.20 15.53
CA LYS A 500 7.69 -8.47 14.52
C LYS A 500 8.75 -7.39 14.53
N LYS A 501 10.02 -7.81 14.47
CA LYS A 501 11.16 -6.91 14.25
C LYS A 501 11.35 -6.59 12.77
N ASP A 502 11.12 -7.60 11.93
CA ASP A 502 11.23 -7.56 10.47
C ASP A 502 10.28 -8.60 9.87
N SER A 503 10.29 -8.78 8.54
CA SER A 503 9.39 -9.73 7.88
C SER A 503 9.59 -11.19 8.30
N LYS A 504 10.72 -11.55 8.94
CA LYS A 504 11.13 -12.94 9.21
C LYS A 504 11.14 -13.27 10.71
N THR A 505 11.25 -12.26 11.56
CA THR A 505 11.55 -12.44 12.99
C THR A 505 10.37 -12.03 13.86
N VAL A 506 9.73 -13.01 14.49
CA VAL A 506 8.70 -12.81 15.54
C VAL A 506 9.37 -12.80 16.90
N LEU A 507 9.06 -11.79 17.70
CA LEU A 507 9.60 -11.60 19.05
C LEU A 507 8.75 -12.36 20.08
N SER A 508 9.36 -12.70 21.22
CA SER A 508 8.70 -13.37 22.36
C SER A 508 9.10 -12.73 23.70
N ASP A 509 9.77 -11.58 23.65
CA ASP A 509 10.12 -10.82 24.83
C ASP A 509 8.92 -9.99 25.32
N THR A 510 8.91 -9.74 26.63
CA THR A 510 7.93 -8.90 27.30
C THR A 510 8.67 -7.78 28.01
N LEU A 511 8.21 -6.56 27.79
CA LEU A 511 8.82 -5.32 28.26
C LEU A 511 7.75 -4.49 28.98
N ILE A 512 8.14 -3.84 30.07
CA ILE A 512 7.31 -2.88 30.78
C ILE A 512 7.95 -1.50 30.68
N TRP A 513 7.16 -0.49 30.35
CA TRP A 513 7.57 0.90 30.35
C TRP A 513 6.89 1.65 31.49
N ASN A 514 7.65 2.49 32.17
CA ASN A 514 7.15 3.47 33.11
C ASN A 514 7.93 4.77 32.92
N ARG A 515 7.25 5.93 32.97
CA ARG A 515 7.88 7.25 32.75
C ARG A 515 9.09 7.52 33.66
N GLN A 516 9.15 6.94 34.86
CA GLN A 516 10.25 7.15 35.80
C GLN A 516 11.47 6.25 35.53
N THR A 517 11.26 5.07 34.95
CA THR A 517 12.30 4.03 34.83
C THR A 517 12.61 3.60 33.39
N GLY A 518 11.87 4.13 32.42
CA GLY A 518 11.96 3.75 31.02
C GLY A 518 11.55 2.31 30.78
N TRP A 519 12.11 1.70 29.72
CA TRP A 519 11.86 0.30 29.37
C TRP A 519 12.66 -0.66 30.23
N ARG A 520 11.97 -1.64 30.82
CA ARG A 520 12.59 -2.75 31.55
C ARG A 520 12.08 -4.08 30.99
N ARG A 521 12.98 -5.05 30.85
CA ARG A 521 12.62 -6.41 30.43
C ARG A 521 12.05 -7.17 31.62
N CYS A 522 10.87 -7.79 31.44
CA CYS A 522 10.31 -8.66 32.46
C CYS A 522 11.13 -9.96 32.54
N ARG A 523 11.57 -10.33 33.74
CA ARG A 523 12.29 -11.60 33.95
C ARG A 523 11.31 -12.76 33.79
N PRO A 524 11.66 -13.83 33.05
CA PRO A 524 10.84 -15.03 33.07
C PRO A 524 10.90 -15.66 34.47
N ASP A 525 9.77 -16.16 34.96
CA ASP A 525 9.69 -16.78 36.29
C ASP A 525 10.42 -18.15 36.32
N GLN A 526 10.47 -18.89 35.20
CA GLN A 526 11.22 -20.15 34.97
C GLN A 526 11.42 -20.42 33.46
N ASP A 527 12.12 -21.50 33.06
CA ASP A 527 12.35 -21.99 31.67
C ASP A 527 11.05 -22.44 30.94
N GLU A 528 9.96 -21.71 31.11
CA GLU A 528 8.68 -21.98 30.46
C GLU A 528 8.66 -21.47 29.01
N LYS A 529 8.00 -22.23 28.12
CA LYS A 529 7.76 -21.82 26.73
C LYS A 529 7.02 -20.48 26.70
N LYS A 530 7.45 -19.57 25.82
CA LYS A 530 6.83 -18.26 25.65
C LYS A 530 6.00 -18.22 24.37
N PRO A 531 4.89 -17.47 24.35
CA PRO A 531 4.15 -17.25 23.11
C PRO A 531 5.04 -16.47 22.13
N GLN A 532 5.20 -17.00 20.93
CA GLN A 532 5.91 -16.34 19.83
C GLN A 532 4.91 -15.99 18.73
N VAL A 533 4.10 -14.97 19.00
CA VAL A 533 3.01 -14.51 18.14
C VAL A 533 3.10 -13.00 17.87
N PHE A 534 2.50 -12.57 16.77
CA PHE A 534 2.28 -11.15 16.47
C PHE A 534 0.81 -10.88 16.14
N GLY A 535 0.33 -9.69 16.48
CA GLY A 535 -1.06 -9.27 16.28
C GLY A 535 -2.07 -10.02 17.13
N ALA A 536 -1.64 -10.53 18.30
CA ALA A 536 -2.49 -11.22 19.27
C ALA A 536 -3.25 -10.21 20.14
N LEU A 537 -4.41 -10.63 20.64
CA LEU A 537 -5.19 -9.89 21.62
C LEU A 537 -4.61 -10.14 23.02
N MET A 538 -4.25 -9.07 23.73
CA MET A 538 -3.85 -9.16 25.13
C MET A 538 -4.94 -8.52 26.00
N ILE A 539 -5.64 -9.36 26.76
CA ILE A 539 -6.80 -8.99 27.60
C ILE A 539 -6.48 -9.29 29.06
N SER A 540 -7.09 -8.57 30.00
CA SER A 540 -6.96 -8.82 31.45
C SER A 540 -8.24 -9.40 32.05
N ASP A 541 -8.11 -10.23 33.09
CA ASP A 541 -9.19 -11.00 33.73
C ASP A 541 -9.85 -10.28 34.94
N ILE A 542 -9.58 -8.98 35.12
CA ILE A 542 -10.12 -8.14 36.21
C ILE A 542 -9.61 -8.57 37.61
N SER A 543 -8.71 -9.56 37.73
CA SER A 543 -8.07 -9.92 39.01
C SER A 543 -6.75 -9.19 39.21
N SER A 544 -6.78 -7.84 39.19
CA SER A 544 -5.62 -7.06 39.62
C SER A 544 -5.58 -6.99 41.15
N THR A 545 -4.50 -7.49 41.74
CA THR A 545 -4.13 -7.14 43.11
C THR A 545 -3.15 -5.96 43.07
N THR A 546 -2.83 -5.42 44.24
CA THR A 546 -1.78 -4.40 44.36
C THR A 546 -0.42 -4.90 43.85
N SER A 547 -0.14 -6.20 43.96
CA SER A 547 1.14 -6.81 43.59
C SER A 547 1.14 -7.53 42.23
N THR A 548 -0.02 -8.01 41.74
CA THR A 548 -0.10 -8.84 40.54
C THR A 548 -1.21 -8.40 39.59
N THR A 549 -0.98 -8.58 38.29
CA THR A 549 -2.03 -8.45 37.25
C THR A 549 -1.95 -9.65 36.32
N SER A 550 -3.09 -10.26 36.02
CA SER A 550 -3.17 -11.38 35.10
C SER A 550 -4.14 -11.14 33.94
N GLY A 551 -4.07 -12.02 32.97
CA GLY A 551 -4.92 -11.99 31.80
C GLY A 551 -4.65 -13.12 30.81
N LEU A 552 -5.14 -12.93 29.59
CA LEU A 552 -5.00 -13.87 28.49
C LEU A 552 -4.36 -13.21 27.26
N LEU A 553 -3.65 -14.03 26.48
CA LEU A 553 -3.13 -13.71 25.17
C LEU A 553 -3.74 -14.69 24.17
N ILE A 554 -4.51 -14.15 23.22
CA ILE A 554 -5.41 -14.92 22.35
C ILE A 554 -5.12 -14.60 20.89
N GLY A 555 -5.00 -15.64 20.07
CA GLY A 555 -4.84 -15.52 18.62
C GLY A 555 -3.47 -14.96 18.24
N GLY A 556 -3.46 -14.07 17.25
CA GLY A 556 -2.24 -13.64 16.57
C GLY A 556 -1.76 -14.66 15.54
N MET A 557 -0.66 -14.33 14.89
CA MET A 557 -0.02 -15.16 13.86
C MET A 557 1.26 -15.77 14.41
N LEU A 558 1.44 -17.06 14.15
CA LEU A 558 2.66 -17.82 14.43
C LEU A 558 3.77 -17.46 13.44
N THR A 559 5.00 -17.86 13.76
CA THR A 559 6.18 -17.72 12.89
C THR A 559 6.02 -18.38 11.52
N ASP A 560 5.22 -19.45 11.44
CA ASP A 560 4.95 -20.17 10.20
C ASP A 560 3.77 -19.59 9.40
N GLY A 561 3.25 -18.43 9.78
CA GLY A 561 2.20 -17.74 9.03
C GLY A 561 0.80 -18.32 9.22
N ARG A 562 0.54 -19.08 10.29
CA ARG A 562 -0.82 -19.53 10.67
C ARG A 562 -1.37 -18.70 11.82
N VAL A 563 -2.69 -18.57 11.89
CA VAL A 563 -3.37 -17.99 13.05
C VAL A 563 -3.23 -18.97 14.22
N SER A 564 -2.73 -18.49 15.36
CA SER A 564 -2.56 -19.29 16.56
C SER A 564 -3.90 -19.70 17.14
N THR A 565 -4.06 -20.99 17.40
CA THR A 565 -5.18 -21.56 18.16
C THR A 565 -4.83 -21.85 19.61
N ASP A 566 -3.63 -21.45 20.05
CA ASP A 566 -3.20 -21.65 21.42
C ASP A 566 -3.79 -20.56 22.31
N LEU A 567 -4.21 -20.97 23.51
CA LEU A 567 -4.65 -20.06 24.55
C LEU A 567 -3.56 -19.92 25.61
N TRP A 568 -3.13 -18.68 25.84
CA TRP A 568 -2.10 -18.36 26.82
C TRP A 568 -2.70 -17.52 27.94
N SER A 569 -2.41 -17.88 29.18
CA SER A 569 -2.58 -17.01 30.34
C SER A 569 -1.26 -16.40 30.75
N TRP A 570 -1.33 -15.21 31.31
CA TRP A 570 -0.18 -14.42 31.68
C TRP A 570 -0.39 -13.79 33.05
N GLU A 571 0.66 -13.76 33.86
CA GLU A 571 0.66 -13.15 35.19
C GLU A 571 1.92 -12.30 35.35
N LEU A 572 1.74 -11.03 35.72
CA LEU A 572 2.80 -10.04 35.93
C LEU A 572 2.91 -9.72 37.42
N ASN A 573 4.10 -9.90 37.99
CA ASN A 573 4.46 -9.33 39.29
C ASN A 573 4.92 -7.88 39.11
N LYS A 574 4.26 -6.92 39.77
CA LYS A 574 4.54 -5.49 39.64
C LYS A 574 5.76 -5.03 40.46
N CYS A 575 6.01 -5.66 41.61
CA CYS A 575 7.07 -5.26 42.55
C CYS A 575 8.46 -5.57 42.00
N GLU A 576 8.63 -6.79 41.49
CA GLU A 576 9.75 -7.17 40.65
C GLU A 576 9.18 -7.61 39.31
N PRO A 577 9.41 -6.86 38.20
CA PRO A 577 8.80 -7.16 36.91
C PRO A 577 9.25 -8.53 36.41
N SER A 578 8.48 -9.55 36.77
CA SER A 578 8.59 -10.92 36.33
C SER A 578 7.27 -11.35 35.70
N MET A 579 7.38 -12.17 34.66
CA MET A 579 6.26 -12.61 33.85
C MET A 579 6.19 -14.13 33.86
N ARG A 580 5.00 -14.66 34.20
CA ARG A 580 4.67 -16.07 34.09
C ARG A 580 3.71 -16.30 32.93
N TRP A 581 3.95 -17.36 32.16
CA TRP A 581 3.14 -17.72 30.99
C TRP A 581 2.70 -19.18 31.12
N ALA A 582 1.39 -19.43 31.07
CA ALA A 582 0.86 -20.79 31.03
C ALA A 582 0.02 -21.00 29.78
N CYS A 583 0.39 -22.00 28.97
CA CYS A 583 -0.38 -22.44 27.81
C CYS A 583 -1.41 -23.47 28.26
N HIS A 584 -2.68 -23.19 27.99
CA HIS A 584 -3.80 -24.08 28.33
C HIS A 584 -4.11 -25.11 27.22
N GLY A 585 -3.24 -25.18 26.20
CA GLY A 585 -3.38 -26.07 25.05
C GLY A 585 -4.22 -25.46 23.92
N LYS A 586 -4.55 -26.30 22.92
CA LYS A 586 -5.54 -25.95 21.90
C LYS A 586 -6.91 -25.95 22.57
N ALA A 587 -7.71 -24.92 22.29
CA ALA A 587 -9.13 -24.83 22.66
C ALA A 587 -9.77 -26.22 22.77
N ALA A 588 -10.20 -26.59 23.98
CA ALA A 588 -11.06 -27.75 24.17
C ALA A 588 -12.30 -27.59 23.26
N GLU A 589 -12.97 -28.69 22.88
CA GLU A 589 -14.21 -28.68 22.09
C GLU A 589 -15.32 -27.76 22.67
N THR A 590 -15.13 -27.26 23.90
CA THR A 590 -15.98 -26.33 24.64
C THR A 590 -15.73 -24.82 24.37
N GLU A 591 -14.66 -24.41 23.70
CA GLU A 591 -14.38 -23.01 23.33
C GLU A 591 -14.93 -22.66 21.92
N SER A 592 -15.46 -21.45 21.72
CA SER A 592 -16.00 -21.07 20.40
C SER A 592 -14.90 -20.93 19.35
N PRO A 593 -15.14 -21.42 18.12
CA PRO A 593 -14.20 -21.30 17.01
C PRO A 593 -13.88 -19.84 16.62
N TYR A 594 -14.66 -18.86 17.10
CA TYR A 594 -14.54 -17.45 16.71
C TYR A 594 -13.62 -16.62 17.60
N LEU A 595 -12.94 -17.23 18.57
CA LEU A 595 -12.07 -16.54 19.51
C LEU A 595 -10.67 -16.25 18.96
N HIS A 596 -10.11 -17.21 18.22
CA HIS A 596 -8.74 -17.12 17.69
C HIS A 596 -8.69 -16.21 16.46
N ARG A 597 -8.15 -15.00 16.64
CA ARG A 597 -8.14 -14.00 15.58
C ARG A 597 -6.79 -13.34 15.39
N PHE A 598 -6.55 -12.85 14.17
CA PHE A 598 -5.47 -11.93 13.86
C PHE A 598 -6.03 -10.62 13.29
N GLY A 599 -5.49 -9.49 13.74
CA GLY A 599 -5.93 -8.16 13.32
C GLY A 599 -7.29 -7.72 13.92
N ALA A 600 -7.78 -8.45 14.93
CA ALA A 600 -8.95 -8.05 15.69
C ALA A 600 -8.60 -6.95 16.71
N CYS A 601 -9.61 -6.21 17.14
CA CYS A 601 -9.51 -5.29 18.27
C CYS A 601 -10.42 -5.76 19.40
N TRP A 602 -10.11 -5.38 20.64
CA TRP A 602 -10.96 -5.66 21.79
C TRP A 602 -11.17 -4.42 22.65
N ALA A 603 -12.30 -4.37 23.34
CA ALA A 603 -12.61 -3.33 24.31
C ALA A 603 -13.43 -3.90 25.47
N ASN A 604 -13.24 -3.34 26.67
CA ASN A 604 -14.14 -3.58 27.78
C ASN A 604 -15.36 -2.66 27.63
N HIS A 605 -16.55 -3.25 27.69
CA HIS A 605 -17.82 -2.57 27.52
C HIS A 605 -18.84 -3.15 28.51
N ASP A 606 -19.21 -2.35 29.52
CA ASP A 606 -20.13 -2.76 30.59
C ASP A 606 -19.74 -4.08 31.28
N GLY A 607 -18.46 -4.20 31.65
CA GLY A 607 -17.92 -5.40 32.30
C GLY A 607 -17.78 -6.62 31.39
N LYS A 608 -18.12 -6.50 30.10
CA LYS A 608 -17.97 -7.55 29.08
C LYS A 608 -16.83 -7.21 28.13
N LEU A 609 -16.05 -8.23 27.75
CA LEU A 609 -14.96 -8.07 26.79
C LEU A 609 -15.50 -8.29 25.38
N LEU A 610 -15.56 -7.25 24.55
CA LEU A 610 -15.98 -7.35 23.16
C LEU A 610 -14.76 -7.55 22.26
N VAL A 611 -14.82 -8.50 21.35
CA VAL A 611 -13.81 -8.73 20.29
C VAL A 611 -14.44 -8.45 18.93
N VAL A 612 -13.78 -7.60 18.14
CA VAL A 612 -14.32 -7.04 16.88
C VAL A 612 -13.36 -7.30 15.73
N GLY A 613 -13.89 -7.91 14.66
CA GLY A 613 -13.21 -8.03 13.37
C GLY A 613 -12.02 -8.96 13.34
N GLY A 614 -11.11 -8.74 12.39
CA GLY A 614 -9.94 -9.57 12.12
C GLY A 614 -10.21 -10.75 11.17
N ILE A 615 -9.26 -11.68 11.12
CA ILE A 615 -9.37 -12.94 10.39
C ILE A 615 -9.28 -14.12 11.37
N MET A 616 -9.84 -15.28 10.99
CA MET A 616 -9.80 -16.52 11.77
C MET A 616 -9.10 -17.65 11.00
N PRO A 617 -8.73 -18.76 11.66
CA PRO A 617 -8.15 -19.92 10.98
C PRO A 617 -9.10 -20.51 9.93
N GLY A 618 -8.60 -20.74 8.72
CA GLY A 618 -9.24 -21.53 7.67
C GLY A 618 -10.49 -20.95 6.99
N ASN A 619 -11.19 -19.99 7.59
CA ASN A 619 -12.45 -19.46 7.06
C ASN A 619 -12.62 -17.95 7.27
N LEU A 620 -13.62 -17.35 6.60
CA LEU A 620 -14.09 -16.02 6.96
C LEU A 620 -14.83 -16.07 8.30
N ILE A 621 -14.71 -14.99 9.07
CA ILE A 621 -15.57 -14.79 10.23
C ILE A 621 -17.01 -14.59 9.71
N PRO A 622 -17.98 -15.42 10.12
CA PRO A 622 -19.36 -15.23 9.70
C PRO A 622 -19.95 -13.96 10.31
N GLU A 623 -20.95 -13.38 9.63
CA GLU A 623 -21.51 -12.06 9.98
C GLU A 623 -22.01 -11.98 11.43
N HIS A 624 -22.60 -13.06 11.95
CA HIS A 624 -23.10 -13.14 13.32
C HIS A 624 -21.98 -13.22 14.38
N ALA A 625 -20.74 -13.50 13.96
CA ALA A 625 -19.56 -13.63 14.84
C ALA A 625 -18.51 -12.55 14.59
N GLU A 626 -18.75 -11.57 13.71
CA GLU A 626 -17.84 -10.44 13.51
C GLU A 626 -17.57 -9.67 14.82
N ILE A 627 -18.56 -9.68 15.73
CA ILE A 627 -18.48 -9.16 17.09
C ILE A 627 -18.88 -10.27 18.05
N VAL A 628 -18.06 -10.55 19.06
CA VAL A 628 -18.35 -11.55 20.09
C VAL A 628 -18.05 -10.98 21.47
N ALA A 629 -18.81 -11.42 22.47
CA ALA A 629 -18.56 -11.11 23.88
C ALA A 629 -17.85 -12.29 24.55
N ILE A 630 -16.81 -12.01 25.32
CA ILE A 630 -16.06 -12.99 26.10
C ILE A 630 -16.42 -12.81 27.57
N ASP A 631 -16.81 -13.92 28.20
CA ASP A 631 -17.01 -14.07 29.64
C ASP A 631 -15.92 -14.98 30.21
N ILE A 632 -15.15 -14.47 31.17
CA ILE A 632 -14.06 -15.18 31.83
C ILE A 632 -14.55 -15.62 33.22
N LYS A 633 -14.84 -16.91 33.39
CA LYS A 633 -15.30 -17.44 34.67
C LYS A 633 -14.14 -17.73 35.61
N ARG A 634 -14.13 -17.03 36.76
CA ARG A 634 -13.03 -17.05 37.76
C ARG A 634 -12.74 -18.41 38.41
N GLU A 635 -13.73 -19.30 38.55
CA GLU A 635 -13.58 -20.53 39.36
C GLU A 635 -12.96 -21.73 38.62
N ALA A 636 -12.82 -21.67 37.28
CA ALA A 636 -12.33 -22.81 36.49
C ALA A 636 -11.40 -22.46 35.32
N GLY A 637 -11.05 -21.18 35.10
CA GLY A 637 -10.25 -20.76 33.95
C GLY A 637 -10.91 -21.01 32.58
N LEU A 638 -12.21 -21.36 32.56
CA LEU A 638 -12.96 -21.66 31.35
C LEU A 638 -13.43 -20.38 30.66
N LEU A 639 -12.99 -20.16 29.43
CA LEU A 639 -13.50 -19.10 28.57
C LEU A 639 -14.85 -19.49 27.98
N LYS A 640 -15.86 -18.67 28.25
CA LYS A 640 -17.14 -18.77 27.54
C LYS A 640 -17.29 -17.57 26.63
N THR A 641 -17.26 -17.84 25.34
CA THR A 641 -17.58 -16.88 24.30
C THR A 641 -19.06 -16.94 23.98
N ASN A 642 -19.72 -15.80 24.00
CA ASN A 642 -21.12 -15.63 23.70
C ASN A 642 -21.25 -14.77 22.43
N LEU A 643 -22.17 -15.14 21.54
CA LEU A 643 -22.44 -14.33 20.35
C LEU A 643 -23.14 -13.04 20.76
N THR A 644 -22.85 -11.95 20.05
CA THR A 644 -23.59 -10.71 20.21
C THR A 644 -24.76 -10.66 19.24
N ASN A 645 -25.90 -10.10 19.66
CA ASN A 645 -27.00 -9.79 18.76
C ASN A 645 -26.96 -8.30 18.43
N VAL A 646 -26.26 -7.95 17.35
CA VAL A 646 -26.18 -6.57 16.87
C VAL A 646 -27.11 -6.39 15.69
N GLU A 647 -28.15 -5.58 15.84
CA GLU A 647 -28.97 -5.10 14.72
C GLU A 647 -28.05 -4.34 13.75
N ARG A 648 -27.95 -4.83 12.52
CA ARG A 648 -26.99 -4.34 11.53
C ARG A 648 -27.59 -3.18 10.72
N CYS A 649 -26.71 -2.28 10.27
CA CYS A 649 -27.07 -1.29 9.26
C CYS A 649 -26.90 -1.84 7.84
N ASP A 650 -27.49 -1.16 6.84
CA ASP A 650 -27.40 -1.56 5.43
C ASP A 650 -25.97 -1.58 4.87
N THR A 651 -25.09 -0.75 5.44
CA THR A 651 -23.70 -0.63 4.98
C THR A 651 -22.80 -1.54 5.82
N ARG A 652 -22.59 -2.78 5.38
CA ARG A 652 -21.72 -3.72 6.10
C ARG A 652 -20.25 -3.25 6.13
N PRO A 653 -19.59 -3.17 7.32
CA PRO A 653 -18.20 -2.77 7.43
C PRO A 653 -17.22 -3.84 6.92
N LEU A 654 -16.04 -3.42 6.48
CA LEU A 654 -14.87 -4.30 6.36
C LEU A 654 -13.97 -4.13 7.58
N LEU A 655 -14.04 -5.08 8.52
CA LEU A 655 -13.34 -5.03 9.81
C LEU A 655 -11.90 -5.55 9.72
N ILE A 656 -11.11 -4.95 8.82
CA ILE A 656 -9.68 -5.22 8.62
C ILE A 656 -8.91 -3.91 8.77
N GLY A 657 -7.97 -3.88 9.72
CA GLY A 657 -7.24 -2.66 10.05
C GLY A 657 -8.14 -1.54 10.59
N HIS A 658 -9.31 -1.87 11.11
CA HIS A 658 -10.15 -0.95 11.87
C HIS A 658 -9.53 -0.69 13.24
N SER A 659 -10.03 0.35 13.89
CA SER A 659 -9.76 0.67 15.28
C SER A 659 -11.08 0.83 16.00
N ILE A 660 -11.10 0.63 17.32
CA ILE A 660 -12.30 0.79 18.13
C ILE A 660 -12.05 1.71 19.32
N ALA A 661 -13.09 2.39 19.76
CA ALA A 661 -13.09 3.22 20.95
C ALA A 661 -14.39 3.04 21.74
N THR A 662 -14.32 3.11 23.06
CA THR A 662 -15.50 3.11 23.94
C THR A 662 -15.67 4.46 24.62
N SER A 663 -16.92 4.85 24.87
CA SER A 663 -17.29 6.04 25.64
C SER A 663 -18.68 5.82 26.23
N GLY A 664 -18.80 5.78 27.56
CA GLY A 664 -20.02 5.34 28.23
C GLY A 664 -20.51 4.02 27.64
N GLU A 665 -21.77 3.99 27.20
CA GLU A 665 -22.40 2.79 26.65
C GLU A 665 -22.28 2.64 25.12
N SER A 666 -21.53 3.47 24.38
CA SER A 666 -21.35 3.23 22.93
C SER A 666 -20.01 2.59 22.59
N LEU A 667 -20.01 1.72 21.58
CA LEU A 667 -18.80 1.29 20.87
C LEU A 667 -18.69 2.03 19.53
N LEU A 668 -17.56 2.68 19.29
CA LEU A 668 -17.22 3.33 18.02
C LEU A 668 -16.22 2.46 17.25
N ILE A 669 -16.50 2.18 15.98
CA ILE A 669 -15.59 1.54 15.03
C ILE A 669 -15.17 2.58 13.98
N MET A 670 -13.86 2.78 13.84
CA MET A 670 -13.26 3.78 12.96
C MET A 670 -12.30 3.13 11.97
N GLY A 671 -12.35 3.60 10.73
CA GLY A 671 -11.48 3.11 9.66
C GLY A 671 -11.73 1.65 9.28
N GLY A 672 -10.81 1.09 8.52
CA GLY A 672 -10.84 -0.26 7.99
C GLY A 672 -10.95 -0.29 6.46
N GLY A 673 -10.35 -1.31 5.85
CA GLY A 673 -10.30 -1.44 4.40
C GLY A 673 -9.27 -2.47 3.92
N ALA A 674 -9.38 -2.86 2.66
CA ALA A 674 -8.49 -3.81 2.00
C ALA A 674 -8.23 -3.38 0.55
N VAL A 675 -7.05 -3.67 -0.02
CA VAL A 675 -6.85 -3.56 -1.48
C VAL A 675 -7.60 -4.64 -2.25
N CYS A 676 -8.21 -5.60 -1.55
CA CYS A 676 -9.00 -6.71 -2.08
C CYS A 676 -8.24 -7.42 -3.20
N PHE A 677 -7.01 -7.85 -2.88
CA PHE A 677 -6.10 -8.49 -3.82
C PHE A 677 -5.82 -7.58 -5.04
N SER A 678 -6.10 -8.05 -6.26
CA SER A 678 -5.92 -7.27 -7.49
C SER A 678 -7.20 -6.59 -7.98
N PHE A 679 -8.31 -6.68 -7.22
CA PHE A 679 -9.63 -6.26 -7.70
C PHE A 679 -9.87 -4.76 -7.55
N GLY A 680 -9.28 -4.14 -6.53
CA GLY A 680 -9.38 -2.71 -6.23
C GLY A 680 -9.61 -2.47 -4.75
N THR A 681 -9.29 -1.27 -4.27
CA THR A 681 -9.35 -0.98 -2.83
C THR A 681 -10.77 -0.69 -2.35
N PHE A 682 -11.20 -1.42 -1.32
CA PHE A 682 -12.37 -1.11 -0.51
C PHE A 682 -11.98 -0.32 0.74
N TRP A 683 -12.74 0.72 1.04
CA TRP A 683 -12.58 1.56 2.23
C TRP A 683 -13.89 1.65 2.98
N ASN A 684 -13.85 1.56 4.31
CA ASN A 684 -14.93 2.04 5.16
C ASN A 684 -14.93 3.58 5.04
N LYS A 685 -15.98 4.14 4.43
CA LYS A 685 -16.08 5.58 4.11
C LYS A 685 -16.61 6.44 5.27
N GLY A 686 -16.74 5.85 6.45
CA GLY A 686 -17.32 6.49 7.61
C GLY A 686 -17.04 5.68 8.86
N CYS A 687 -17.76 6.01 9.92
CA CYS A 687 -17.67 5.31 11.20
C CYS A 687 -18.97 4.56 11.52
N TYR A 688 -18.83 3.57 12.40
CA TYR A 688 -19.96 2.79 12.90
C TYR A 688 -20.09 2.99 14.40
N THR A 689 -21.29 3.30 14.85
CA THR A 689 -21.62 3.39 16.27
C THR A 689 -22.47 2.19 16.63
N ILE A 690 -22.16 1.50 17.72
CA ILE A 690 -23.04 0.50 18.30
C ILE A 690 -23.55 1.02 19.64
N LEU A 691 -24.87 1.17 19.73
CA LEU A 691 -25.61 1.58 20.92
C LEU A 691 -26.25 0.34 21.56
N PRO A 692 -26.38 0.27 22.88
CA PRO A 692 -27.11 -0.82 23.53
C PRO A 692 -28.60 -0.69 23.23
N VAL A 693 -29.31 -1.81 23.27
CA VAL A 693 -30.78 -1.84 23.22
C VAL A 693 -31.28 -2.11 24.63
N GLU A 694 -32.03 -1.17 25.23
CA GLU A 694 -32.68 -1.40 26.54
C GLU A 694 -33.64 -2.59 26.44
N GLU A 695 -33.63 -3.49 27.43
CA GLU A 695 -34.60 -4.57 27.51
C GLU A 695 -35.95 -3.99 28.00
N ASP A 696 -36.95 -3.99 27.13
CA ASP A 696 -38.34 -3.77 27.53
C ASP A 696 -38.76 -4.88 28.52
N GLY A 697 -38.89 -4.53 29.81
CA GLY A 697 -39.46 -5.45 30.79
C GLY A 697 -39.40 -5.03 32.25
N GLY A 698 -40.48 -4.41 32.74
CA GLY A 698 -40.94 -4.53 34.13
C GLY A 698 -41.14 -3.22 34.88
N ASN A 699 -42.41 -2.90 35.17
CA ASN A 699 -42.84 -1.87 36.11
C ASN A 699 -41.98 -1.86 37.39
N ILE A 700 -41.15 -0.84 37.56
CA ILE A 700 -40.65 -0.41 38.87
C ILE A 700 -40.94 1.09 39.00
N GLN A 701 -42.00 1.39 39.73
CA GLN A 701 -42.26 2.73 40.26
C GLN A 701 -41.17 3.09 41.28
N GLY A 702 -40.60 4.28 41.15
CA GLY A 702 -39.99 5.02 42.27
C GLY A 702 -38.46 5.05 42.31
N SER A 703 -37.88 6.06 41.68
CA SER A 703 -36.88 7.00 42.25
C SER A 703 -36.14 7.70 41.12
N ASP A 704 -35.84 8.98 41.33
CA ASP A 704 -35.36 9.97 40.35
C ASP A 704 -34.28 9.45 39.39
N LYS A 705 -34.69 9.03 38.18
CA LYS A 705 -33.77 8.98 37.04
C LYS A 705 -33.61 10.40 36.51
N GLN A 706 -32.48 11.02 36.83
CA GLN A 706 -31.97 12.13 36.03
C GLN A 706 -32.05 11.74 34.55
N VAL A 707 -32.66 12.61 33.76
CA VAL A 707 -32.77 12.49 32.31
C VAL A 707 -31.35 12.53 31.72
N THR A 708 -30.70 11.37 31.58
CA THR A 708 -29.52 11.21 30.74
C THR A 708 -30.00 11.24 29.30
N GLY A 709 -29.74 12.35 28.61
CA GLY A 709 -30.12 12.52 27.21
C GLY A 709 -29.62 11.36 26.33
N SER A 710 -30.49 10.90 25.44
CA SER A 710 -30.18 9.91 24.39
C SER A 710 -28.84 10.24 23.72
N LEU A 711 -27.89 9.31 23.76
CA LEU A 711 -26.57 9.46 23.15
C LEU A 711 -26.68 9.28 21.63
N GLY A 712 -26.55 10.38 20.87
CA GLY A 712 -26.54 10.35 19.40
C GLY A 712 -25.32 9.63 18.81
N PRO A 713 -25.38 9.25 17.51
CA PRO A 713 -24.30 8.54 16.82
C PRO A 713 -23.02 9.39 16.71
N TRP A 714 -21.88 8.71 16.56
CA TRP A 714 -20.60 9.33 16.26
C TRP A 714 -20.49 9.73 14.79
N SER A 715 -19.85 10.86 14.53
CA SER A 715 -19.52 11.36 13.20
C SER A 715 -18.06 11.84 13.16
N PHE A 716 -17.49 11.83 11.96
CA PHE A 716 -16.20 12.46 11.70
C PHE A 716 -16.31 13.99 11.87
N LEU A 717 -15.35 14.58 12.58
CA LEU A 717 -15.27 16.03 12.82
C LEU A 717 -14.23 16.68 11.90
N ASN A 718 -12.96 16.32 12.06
CA ASN A 718 -11.84 16.88 11.30
C ASN A 718 -10.60 15.98 11.37
N THR A 719 -9.64 16.23 10.48
CA THR A 719 -8.31 15.60 10.51
C THR A 719 -7.27 16.62 10.96
N VAL A 720 -6.39 16.20 11.85
CA VAL A 720 -5.31 17.00 12.43
C VAL A 720 -3.97 16.47 11.92
N ASP A 721 -3.23 17.25 11.13
CA ASP A 721 -1.99 16.79 10.47
C ASP A 721 -0.80 17.76 10.62
N SER A 722 -0.80 18.61 11.66
CA SER A 722 0.07 19.80 11.90
C SER A 722 -0.39 21.08 11.17
N GLU A 723 -0.13 22.24 11.76
CA GLU A 723 -0.45 23.56 11.18
C GLU A 723 0.13 23.69 9.77
N SER A 724 -0.73 23.91 8.77
CA SER A 724 -0.37 24.87 7.74
C SER A 724 -0.16 26.19 8.46
N SER A 725 1.08 26.69 8.49
CA SER A 725 1.39 28.03 8.98
C SER A 725 0.71 29.09 8.10
N GLN A 726 -0.59 29.32 8.35
CA GLN A 726 -1.17 30.65 8.28
C GLN A 726 -1.03 31.23 9.68
N MET A 727 0.00 32.03 9.86
CA MET A 727 0.10 32.91 11.01
C MET A 727 -1.21 33.72 11.16
N PRO A 728 -1.82 33.76 12.35
CA PRO A 728 -2.84 34.75 12.65
C PRO A 728 -2.20 36.12 12.45
N LYS A 729 -2.86 37.01 11.71
CA LYS A 729 -2.51 38.44 11.69
C LYS A 729 -2.58 38.97 13.12
N ALA A 730 -1.44 39.03 13.80
CA ALA A 730 -1.31 39.78 15.03
C ALA A 730 -1.49 41.26 14.66
N SER A 731 -2.62 41.82 15.08
CA SER A 731 -2.84 43.26 15.09
C SER A 731 -1.72 43.90 15.91
N LEU A 732 -0.90 44.72 15.23
CA LEU A 732 0.02 45.65 15.86
C LEU A 732 -0.78 46.56 16.81
N GLN A 733 -0.67 46.31 18.10
CA GLN A 733 -0.78 47.36 19.10
C GLN A 733 0.57 47.49 19.80
N SER A 734 1.26 48.55 19.41
CA SER A 734 2.46 49.06 20.04
C SER A 734 2.19 49.39 21.51
N SER A 735 2.99 48.84 22.41
CA SER A 735 3.29 49.50 23.68
C SER A 735 4.79 49.38 23.97
N PRO A 736 5.44 50.47 24.43
CA PRO A 736 6.90 50.54 24.52
C PRO A 736 7.37 49.98 25.86
N LEU A 737 8.36 49.08 25.83
CA LEU A 737 9.17 48.78 27.00
C LEU A 737 10.65 48.92 26.64
N GLU A 738 11.25 49.93 27.26
CA GLU A 738 12.66 50.24 27.24
C GLU A 738 13.48 49.29 28.13
N TYR A 739 14.65 48.94 27.58
CA TYR A 739 15.96 48.65 28.18
C TYR A 739 16.14 47.63 29.32
N GLY A 740 16.89 46.57 28.97
CA GLY A 740 17.64 45.72 29.90
C GLY A 740 18.85 45.03 29.24
N LYS A 741 19.98 45.76 29.17
CA LYS A 741 21.40 45.38 28.92
C LYS A 741 21.78 44.33 27.83
N PRO A 742 22.84 44.60 27.03
CA PRO A 742 23.37 43.64 26.06
C PRO A 742 24.07 42.47 26.78
N ARG A 743 23.74 41.24 26.41
CA ARG A 743 24.61 40.07 26.67
C ARG A 743 25.80 40.16 25.72
N GLU A 744 27.01 39.98 26.25
CA GLU A 744 28.24 40.00 25.46
C GLU A 744 28.21 38.95 24.34
N PRO A 745 28.76 39.27 23.16
CA PRO A 745 28.88 38.32 22.07
C PRO A 745 29.84 37.19 22.45
N ILE A 746 29.37 35.94 22.30
CA ILE A 746 30.22 34.76 22.32
C ILE A 746 31.19 34.90 21.13
N THR A 747 32.47 35.09 21.45
CA THR A 747 33.54 35.16 20.44
C THR A 747 33.91 33.75 20.03
N ILE A 748 33.41 33.30 18.88
CA ILE A 748 33.99 32.16 18.18
C ILE A 748 35.27 32.66 17.51
N ALA A 749 36.40 32.00 17.77
CA ALA A 749 37.69 32.36 17.18
C ALA A 749 37.62 32.21 15.66
N ARG A 750 37.47 33.32 14.93
CA ARG A 750 37.70 33.35 13.49
C ARG A 750 39.20 33.20 13.25
N LYS A 751 39.61 32.25 12.40
CA LYS A 751 40.93 32.31 11.79
C LYS A 751 40.94 33.56 10.88
N LYS A 752 41.61 34.61 11.35
CA LYS A 752 41.85 35.80 10.55
C LYS A 752 42.90 35.43 9.51
N ILE A 753 42.52 35.37 8.23
CA ILE A 753 43.50 35.33 7.14
C ILE A 753 44.25 36.67 7.21
N SER A 754 45.53 36.59 7.60
CA SER A 754 46.34 37.74 7.99
C SER A 754 46.85 38.58 6.83
N SER A 755 46.78 38.07 5.61
CA SER A 755 47.25 38.75 4.40
C SER A 755 46.58 38.24 3.13
N TRP A 756 46.54 39.09 2.09
CA TRP A 756 46.09 38.69 0.74
C TRP A 756 46.90 37.53 0.17
N THR A 757 48.17 37.39 0.58
CA THR A 757 49.06 36.26 0.24
C THR A 757 48.62 34.92 0.83
N ASP A 758 48.04 34.90 2.03
CA ASP A 758 47.49 33.68 2.64
C ASP A 758 46.18 33.24 1.95
N PHE A 759 45.36 34.21 1.52
CA PHE A 759 44.16 33.96 0.72
C PHE A 759 44.53 33.47 -0.69
N ALA A 760 45.50 34.12 -1.35
CA ALA A 760 46.00 33.74 -2.67
C ALA A 760 46.58 32.32 -2.70
N GLY A 761 47.22 31.87 -1.62
CA GLY A 761 47.67 30.47 -1.46
C GLY A 761 46.51 29.47 -1.51
N ILE A 762 45.41 29.76 -0.81
CA ILE A 762 44.17 28.94 -0.82
C ILE A 762 43.49 28.99 -2.20
N LEU A 763 43.49 30.15 -2.87
CA LEU A 763 42.94 30.32 -4.22
C LEU A 763 43.78 29.63 -5.30
N SER A 764 45.09 29.51 -5.11
CA SER A 764 46.01 28.86 -6.05
C SER A 764 46.00 27.33 -5.98
N SER A 765 45.52 26.76 -4.87
CA SER A 765 45.32 25.32 -4.69
C SER A 765 43.92 24.84 -5.11
N ALA A 766 43.01 25.74 -5.45
CA ALA A 766 41.65 25.40 -5.87
C ALA A 766 41.63 24.90 -7.32
N GLU A 767 40.85 23.85 -7.58
CA GLU A 767 40.67 23.33 -8.95
C GLU A 767 40.10 24.42 -9.89
N PRO A 768 40.43 24.37 -11.20
CA PRO A 768 39.89 25.32 -12.18
C PRO A 768 38.35 25.35 -12.16
N VAL A 769 37.78 26.55 -12.20
CA VAL A 769 36.34 26.77 -12.20
C VAL A 769 35.81 27.16 -13.58
N THR A 770 34.64 26.62 -13.92
CA THR A 770 33.92 27.03 -15.14
C THR A 770 33.00 28.19 -14.82
N VAL A 771 33.26 29.33 -15.46
CA VAL A 771 32.51 30.58 -15.28
C VAL A 771 31.77 30.97 -16.55
N HIS A 772 30.68 31.70 -16.39
CA HIS A 772 29.95 32.34 -17.48
C HIS A 772 30.62 33.67 -17.76
N GLN A 773 31.12 33.87 -18.97
CA GLN A 773 31.72 35.12 -19.41
C GLN A 773 30.80 35.81 -20.41
N ALA A 774 30.35 37.01 -20.07
CA ALA A 774 29.50 37.85 -20.91
C ALA A 774 30.30 39.03 -21.48
N ASN A 775 29.93 39.47 -22.69
CA ASN A 775 30.45 40.73 -23.25
C ASN A 775 29.52 41.93 -22.94
N GLU A 776 28.27 41.64 -22.57
CA GLU A 776 27.22 42.60 -22.25
C GLU A 776 26.96 42.67 -20.74
N ASP A 777 26.31 43.74 -20.27
CA ASP A 777 26.02 43.97 -18.83
C ASP A 777 24.98 42.99 -18.24
N ARG A 778 24.36 42.18 -19.10
CA ARG A 778 23.28 41.25 -18.77
C ARG A 778 23.50 39.94 -19.52
N MET A 779 23.36 38.83 -18.82
CA MET A 779 23.32 37.51 -19.43
C MET A 779 21.89 37.14 -19.82
N ASP A 780 21.74 36.47 -20.95
CA ASP A 780 20.48 35.90 -21.43
C ASP A 780 20.71 34.46 -21.88
N PHE A 781 19.97 33.54 -21.26
CA PHE A 781 20.09 32.10 -21.49
C PHE A 781 19.44 31.66 -22.81
N VAL A 782 18.48 32.43 -23.34
CA VAL A 782 17.78 32.12 -24.58
C VAL A 782 18.64 32.52 -25.78
N SER A 783 19.15 33.74 -25.80
CA SER A 783 20.08 34.21 -26.85
C SER A 783 21.51 33.67 -26.69
N LYS A 784 21.85 33.16 -25.49
CA LYS A 784 23.18 32.64 -25.13
C LYS A 784 24.29 33.65 -25.41
N ASN A 785 24.10 34.89 -24.94
CA ASN A 785 25.08 35.99 -25.10
C ASN A 785 26.31 35.89 -24.16
N PHE A 786 26.58 34.70 -23.62
CA PHE A 786 27.71 34.39 -22.76
C PHE A 786 28.31 33.03 -23.14
N GLN A 787 29.57 32.80 -22.77
CA GLN A 787 30.29 31.55 -23.01
C GLN A 787 30.80 30.93 -21.69
N TYR A 788 30.95 29.61 -21.68
CA TYR A 788 31.56 28.90 -20.55
C TYR A 788 33.08 28.91 -20.72
N VAL A 789 33.79 29.45 -19.75
CA VAL A 789 35.26 29.51 -19.76
C VAL A 789 35.79 28.91 -18.48
N THR A 790 36.75 28.00 -18.61
CA THR A 790 37.48 27.46 -17.46
C THR A 790 38.63 28.41 -17.13
N LYS A 791 38.69 28.87 -15.88
CA LYS A 791 39.77 29.72 -15.36
C LYS A 791 40.27 29.14 -14.04
N ASP A 792 41.54 29.34 -13.74
CA ASP A 792 42.02 29.16 -12.37
C ASP A 792 41.26 30.10 -11.44
N PHE A 793 40.94 29.63 -10.23
CA PHE A 793 40.07 30.37 -9.32
C PHE A 793 40.66 31.74 -8.95
N GLY A 794 41.99 31.82 -8.73
CA GLY A 794 42.70 33.08 -8.51
C GLY A 794 42.54 34.07 -9.66
N ASP A 795 42.76 33.62 -10.90
CA ASP A 795 42.61 34.44 -12.10
C ASP A 795 41.17 34.91 -12.30
N PHE A 796 40.19 34.07 -12.00
CA PHE A 796 38.78 34.45 -12.01
C PHE A 796 38.48 35.59 -11.03
N ILE A 797 38.96 35.49 -9.78
CA ILE A 797 38.77 36.53 -8.76
C ILE A 797 39.45 37.84 -9.18
N GLU A 798 40.67 37.78 -9.70
CA GLU A 798 41.35 38.97 -10.21
C GLU A 798 40.62 39.61 -11.39
N SER A 799 40.10 38.80 -12.32
CA SER A 799 39.32 39.27 -13.47
C SER A 799 38.06 40.04 -13.03
N ILE A 800 37.29 39.52 -12.07
CA ILE A 800 36.08 40.22 -11.59
C ILE A 800 36.39 41.46 -10.75
N ASP A 801 37.50 41.46 -9.99
CA ASP A 801 37.97 42.65 -9.27
C ASP A 801 38.42 43.75 -10.25
N LYS A 802 38.92 43.37 -11.44
CA LYS A 802 39.21 44.28 -12.57
C LYS A 802 37.95 44.70 -13.36
N GLY A 803 36.77 44.23 -12.97
CA GLY A 803 35.48 44.60 -13.57
C GLY A 803 35.05 43.73 -14.75
N GLU A 804 35.67 42.57 -14.97
CA GLU A 804 35.18 41.63 -15.99
C GLU A 804 33.80 41.06 -15.62
N LYS A 805 32.94 40.94 -16.63
CA LYS A 805 31.54 40.49 -16.51
C LYS A 805 31.47 38.96 -16.44
N LEU A 806 31.91 38.41 -15.31
CA LEU A 806 31.96 36.96 -15.07
C LEU A 806 31.00 36.53 -13.97
N TYR A 807 30.45 35.33 -14.11
CA TYR A 807 29.56 34.71 -13.14
C TYR A 807 29.88 33.23 -12.89
N LEU A 808 30.09 32.88 -11.63
CA LEU A 808 30.26 31.52 -11.16
C LEU A 808 29.01 31.03 -10.43
N ARG A 809 28.57 29.83 -10.82
CA ARG A 809 27.75 28.93 -10.01
C ARG A 809 28.56 27.65 -9.80
N SER A 810 28.94 27.34 -8.56
CA SER A 810 29.72 26.14 -8.30
C SER A 810 28.94 24.86 -8.62
N LEU A 811 29.67 23.83 -9.01
CA LEU A 811 29.16 22.48 -9.29
C LEU A 811 29.85 21.48 -8.35
N ALA A 812 29.28 20.28 -8.25
CA ALA A 812 29.88 19.21 -7.46
C ALA A 812 31.26 18.81 -7.99
N ILE A 813 32.25 18.71 -7.09
CA ILE A 813 33.61 18.26 -7.45
C ILE A 813 33.58 16.80 -7.93
N GLY A 814 34.31 16.51 -9.01
CA GLY A 814 34.49 15.18 -9.60
C GLY A 814 33.27 14.59 -10.34
N LYS A 815 32.04 14.88 -9.89
CA LYS A 815 30.79 14.32 -10.46
C LYS A 815 29.69 15.38 -10.65
N PRO A 816 29.94 16.46 -11.40
CA PRO A 816 29.01 17.59 -11.56
C PRO A 816 27.70 17.21 -12.26
N SER A 817 27.69 16.13 -13.04
CA SER A 817 26.47 15.60 -13.67
C SER A 817 25.75 14.58 -12.78
N GLU A 818 26.31 14.15 -11.64
CA GLU A 818 25.76 13.12 -10.75
C GLU A 818 25.33 13.58 -9.38
N LEU A 819 26.03 14.55 -8.81
CA LEU A 819 25.79 15.03 -7.45
C LEU A 819 25.39 16.51 -7.47
N PRO A 820 24.41 16.91 -6.63
CA PRO A 820 24.11 18.33 -6.44
C PRO A 820 25.30 19.01 -5.78
N ALA A 821 25.51 20.30 -6.10
CA ALA A 821 26.53 21.12 -5.44
C ALA A 821 26.26 21.18 -3.93
N ASP A 822 27.30 21.01 -3.12
CA ASP A 822 27.24 21.05 -1.68
C ASP A 822 28.48 21.78 -1.16
N ILE A 823 28.29 22.97 -0.58
CA ILE A 823 29.38 23.81 -0.10
C ILE A 823 30.30 23.10 0.90
N SER A 824 29.75 22.20 1.72
CA SER A 824 30.52 21.48 2.74
C SER A 824 31.48 20.46 2.13
N ARG A 825 31.06 19.84 1.02
CA ARG A 825 31.83 18.84 0.29
C ARG A 825 32.75 19.47 -0.74
N ASP A 826 32.24 20.45 -1.47
CA ASP A 826 32.90 21.05 -2.63
C ASP A 826 33.89 22.16 -2.23
N PHE A 827 33.76 22.72 -1.02
CA PHE A 827 34.69 23.72 -0.48
C PHE A 827 35.00 23.46 1.00
N PRO A 828 35.64 22.32 1.34
CA PRO A 828 35.83 21.87 2.72
C PRO A 828 36.68 22.84 3.56
N GLU A 829 37.56 23.64 2.94
CA GLU A 829 38.39 24.61 3.64
C GLU A 829 37.59 25.78 4.25
N ILE A 830 36.43 26.11 3.66
CA ILE A 830 35.56 27.21 4.10
C ILE A 830 34.20 26.72 4.61
N ALA A 831 33.96 25.40 4.61
CA ALA A 831 32.71 24.78 5.06
C ALA A 831 32.35 25.13 6.51
N GLY A 832 33.36 25.22 7.38
CA GLY A 832 33.17 25.59 8.79
C GLY A 832 32.88 27.07 9.04
N ASP A 833 33.00 27.93 8.02
CA ASP A 833 32.73 29.36 8.13
C ASP A 833 31.30 29.73 7.71
N PHE A 834 30.55 28.79 7.12
CA PHE A 834 29.17 28.98 6.68
C PHE A 834 28.21 28.03 7.41
N HIS A 835 27.34 28.61 8.22
CA HIS A 835 26.25 27.89 8.89
C HIS A 835 24.96 28.70 8.79
N LEU A 836 23.84 28.03 8.51
CA LEU A 836 22.55 28.70 8.59
C LEU A 836 22.19 28.91 10.07
N PRO A 837 21.48 30.00 10.40
CA PRO A 837 21.00 30.21 11.76
C PRO A 837 20.03 29.08 12.15
N PRO A 838 19.97 28.65 13.42
CA PRO A 838 19.13 27.52 13.86
C PRO A 838 17.65 27.64 13.49
N GLN A 839 17.16 28.87 13.32
CA GLN A 839 15.80 29.18 12.87
C GLN A 839 15.51 28.67 11.44
N LEU A 840 16.55 28.36 10.66
CA LEU A 840 16.48 27.80 9.32
C LEU A 840 16.89 26.32 9.27
N ALA A 841 16.86 25.59 10.41
CA ALA A 841 17.19 24.16 10.45
C ALA A 841 16.39 23.33 9.43
N VAL A 842 15.13 23.72 9.16
CA VAL A 842 14.29 23.08 8.12
C VAL A 842 14.90 23.14 6.72
N VAL A 843 15.68 24.18 6.41
CA VAL A 843 16.39 24.35 5.14
C VAL A 843 17.54 23.35 5.04
N GLU A 844 18.31 23.18 6.12
CA GLU A 844 19.42 22.23 6.19
C GLU A 844 18.92 20.77 6.14
N GLU A 845 17.89 20.45 6.92
CA GLU A 845 17.28 19.11 6.96
C GLU A 845 16.71 18.66 5.61
N ASN A 846 16.21 19.61 4.80
CA ASN A 846 15.61 19.33 3.50
C ASN A 846 16.53 19.76 2.33
N GLN A 847 17.80 20.02 2.60
CA GLN A 847 18.75 20.54 1.63
C GLN A 847 18.87 19.60 0.41
N HIS A 848 18.72 20.19 -0.77
CA HIS A 848 18.98 19.55 -2.05
C HIS A 848 20.35 19.93 -2.61
N SER A 849 20.70 21.22 -2.56
CA SER A 849 22.00 21.72 -3.03
C SER A 849 22.36 23.05 -2.35
N SER A 850 23.65 23.36 -2.24
CA SER A 850 24.16 24.62 -1.69
C SER A 850 25.28 25.23 -2.57
N PRO A 851 25.00 25.61 -3.83
CA PRO A 851 26.00 26.22 -4.70
C PRO A 851 26.52 27.57 -4.17
N LEU A 852 27.84 27.75 -4.28
CA LEU A 852 28.52 29.02 -4.15
C LEU A 852 28.31 29.84 -5.42
N ARG A 853 27.85 31.09 -5.25
CA ARG A 853 27.60 32.03 -6.34
C ARG A 853 28.52 33.25 -6.21
N ILE A 854 29.32 33.51 -7.25
CA ILE A 854 30.21 34.69 -7.32
C ILE A 854 29.90 35.44 -8.61
N SER A 855 29.61 36.73 -8.52
CA SER A 855 29.31 37.59 -9.67
C SER A 855 30.21 38.83 -9.66
N GLY A 856 30.86 39.12 -10.79
CA GLY A 856 31.37 40.46 -11.12
C GLY A 856 30.23 41.41 -11.53
N PRO A 857 30.49 42.54 -12.21
CA PRO A 857 29.47 43.53 -12.58
C PRO A 857 28.59 43.07 -13.75
N VAL A 858 27.83 41.98 -13.57
CA VAL A 858 26.95 41.39 -14.58
C VAL A 858 25.60 41.01 -13.98
N THR A 859 24.53 41.28 -14.73
CA THR A 859 23.14 40.96 -14.35
C THR A 859 22.76 39.54 -14.76
N MET A 860 22.15 38.79 -13.86
CA MET A 860 21.64 37.44 -14.12
C MET A 860 20.37 37.48 -14.98
N TRP A 861 20.16 36.47 -15.83
CA TRP A 861 18.91 36.33 -16.58
C TRP A 861 17.71 36.14 -15.64
N LEU A 862 16.52 36.54 -16.10
CA LEU A 862 15.27 36.27 -15.40
C LEU A 862 14.94 34.78 -15.46
N HIS A 863 14.70 34.16 -14.32
CA HIS A 863 14.36 32.74 -14.20
C HIS A 863 13.44 32.47 -13.03
N TYR A 864 12.90 31.26 -12.93
CA TYR A 864 12.26 30.77 -11.71
C TYR A 864 12.93 29.45 -11.28
N ASP A 865 12.90 29.20 -9.98
CA ASP A 865 13.38 27.95 -9.40
C ASP A 865 12.21 27.07 -8.98
N VAL A 866 12.29 25.76 -9.28
CA VAL A 866 11.24 24.81 -8.90
C VAL A 866 11.30 24.50 -7.41
N MET A 867 12.50 24.53 -6.81
CA MET A 867 12.68 24.37 -5.37
C MET A 867 12.71 25.73 -4.67
N SER A 868 12.13 25.78 -3.47
CA SER A 868 12.37 26.91 -2.57
C SER A 868 13.85 26.96 -2.19
N ASN A 869 14.35 28.16 -1.94
CA ASN A 869 15.73 28.34 -1.55
C ASN A 869 15.92 29.55 -0.64
N VAL A 870 17.06 29.60 0.04
CA VAL A 870 17.52 30.80 0.74
C VAL A 870 18.80 31.30 0.09
N LEU A 871 18.87 32.60 -0.17
CA LEU A 871 20.03 33.28 -0.69
C LEU A 871 20.72 34.03 0.45
N CYS A 872 21.89 33.54 0.85
CA CYS A 872 22.70 34.11 1.92
C CYS A 872 23.79 34.99 1.30
N GLN A 873 23.73 36.29 1.54
CA GLN A 873 24.70 37.24 1.01
C GLN A 873 25.94 37.30 1.91
N ILE A 874 27.11 36.99 1.36
CA ILE A 874 28.36 36.87 2.12
C ILE A 874 29.24 38.10 1.96
N ARG A 875 29.42 38.58 0.72
CA ARG A 875 30.26 39.75 0.40
C ARG A 875 29.63 40.57 -0.74
N GLY A 876 29.83 41.88 -0.68
CA GLY A 876 29.26 42.83 -1.65
C GLY A 876 27.76 42.99 -1.48
N GLN A 877 27.15 43.82 -2.34
CA GLN A 877 25.71 44.08 -2.32
C GLN A 877 25.05 43.62 -3.61
N LYS A 878 23.80 43.17 -3.51
CA LYS A 878 23.04 42.66 -4.66
C LYS A 878 21.60 43.10 -4.56
N LYS A 879 21.09 43.65 -5.66
CA LYS A 879 19.68 43.97 -5.84
C LYS A 879 18.98 42.83 -6.55
N LEU A 880 17.85 42.39 -6.02
CA LEU A 880 16.98 41.38 -6.61
C LEU A 880 15.63 42.00 -6.97
N LEU A 881 15.10 41.57 -8.10
CA LEU A 881 13.70 41.73 -8.45
C LEU A 881 13.04 40.36 -8.39
N LEU A 882 11.88 40.30 -7.74
CA LEU A 882 11.11 39.11 -7.43
C LEU A 882 9.68 39.30 -7.92
N PHE A 883 9.14 38.32 -8.62
CA PHE A 883 7.76 38.37 -9.13
C PHE A 883 6.99 37.14 -8.64
N PRO A 884 5.75 37.31 -8.16
CA PRO A 884 4.90 36.19 -7.79
C PRO A 884 4.68 35.23 -8.98
N PRO A 885 4.44 33.93 -8.75
CA PRO A 885 4.26 32.95 -9.82
C PRO A 885 3.16 33.30 -10.83
N GLY A 886 2.13 34.06 -10.41
CA GLY A 886 1.07 34.54 -11.29
C GLY A 886 1.56 35.46 -12.41
N ASP A 887 2.68 36.14 -12.21
CA ASP A 887 3.25 37.07 -13.21
C ASP A 887 3.96 36.35 -14.37
N VAL A 888 4.05 35.01 -14.35
CA VAL A 888 4.70 34.22 -15.41
C VAL A 888 4.14 34.52 -16.80
N GLU A 889 2.87 34.91 -16.90
CA GLU A 889 2.22 35.27 -18.16
C GLU A 889 2.78 36.56 -18.80
N TYR A 890 3.42 37.44 -18.02
CA TYR A 890 3.94 38.73 -18.49
C TYR A 890 5.38 38.66 -19.03
N PHE A 891 6.08 37.55 -18.81
CA PHE A 891 7.52 37.41 -19.06
C PHE A 891 7.86 36.41 -20.18
N ASP A 892 6.91 36.00 -21.01
CA ASP A 892 7.11 35.22 -22.25
C ASP A 892 8.03 33.98 -22.10
N PHE A 893 7.84 33.18 -21.04
CA PHE A 893 8.57 31.91 -20.87
C PHE A 893 8.18 30.89 -21.96
N ALA A 894 9.19 30.33 -22.64
CA ALA A 894 8.94 29.27 -23.62
C ALA A 894 8.46 27.98 -22.93
N PRO A 895 7.62 27.14 -23.58
CA PRO A 895 7.11 25.91 -22.97
C PRO A 895 8.21 24.97 -22.48
N GLY A 896 8.27 24.75 -21.16
CA GLY A 896 9.29 23.92 -20.50
C GLY A 896 10.67 24.56 -20.38
N ALA A 897 10.77 25.88 -20.58
CA ALA A 897 11.95 26.66 -20.23
C ALA A 897 11.73 27.34 -18.87
N SER A 898 12.78 27.38 -18.05
CA SER A 898 12.77 28.05 -16.76
C SER A 898 13.41 29.44 -16.78
N SER A 899 13.65 30.02 -17.96
CA SER A 899 14.30 31.33 -18.12
C SER A 899 13.64 32.16 -19.22
N SER A 900 13.73 33.48 -19.09
CA SER A 900 13.17 34.48 -20.01
C SER A 900 14.23 35.50 -20.45
N SER A 901 14.10 36.00 -21.68
CA SER A 901 14.93 37.06 -22.25
C SER A 901 14.53 38.48 -21.82
N VAL A 902 13.40 38.64 -21.12
CA VAL A 902 12.90 39.96 -20.73
C VAL A 902 13.89 40.64 -19.78
N ASP A 903 14.21 41.92 -20.06
CA ASP A 903 15.05 42.72 -19.18
C ASP A 903 14.23 43.33 -18.05
N ALA A 904 14.08 42.58 -16.96
CA ALA A 904 13.30 43.04 -15.80
C ALA A 904 13.90 44.29 -15.11
N PHE A 905 15.18 44.60 -15.32
CA PHE A 905 15.81 45.83 -14.81
C PHE A 905 15.79 46.99 -15.82
N GLY A 906 15.38 46.73 -17.06
CA GLY A 906 15.27 47.72 -18.13
C GLY A 906 13.96 48.51 -18.07
N ASP A 907 13.76 49.37 -19.08
CA ASP A 907 12.49 50.07 -19.25
C ASP A 907 11.41 49.10 -19.75
N LEU A 908 10.43 48.82 -18.90
CA LEU A 908 9.33 47.92 -19.21
C LEU A 908 8.16 48.62 -19.92
N THR A 909 8.20 49.96 -20.09
CA THR A 909 7.09 50.70 -20.68
C THR A 909 6.76 50.21 -22.09
N GLY A 910 5.48 49.93 -22.34
CA GLY A 910 5.00 49.39 -23.62
C GLY A 910 5.17 47.87 -23.79
N SER A 911 5.79 47.16 -22.84
CA SER A 911 5.85 45.69 -22.82
C SER A 911 4.72 45.08 -21.98
N LYS A 912 4.44 43.77 -22.17
CA LYS A 912 3.52 43.03 -21.28
C LYS A 912 4.00 43.01 -19.83
N ALA A 913 5.31 43.01 -19.62
CA ALA A 913 5.94 43.02 -18.29
C ALA A 913 5.64 44.30 -17.48
N ALA A 914 5.17 45.37 -18.11
CA ALA A 914 4.70 46.57 -17.40
C ALA A 914 3.52 46.30 -16.46
N ALA A 915 2.75 45.23 -16.70
CA ALA A 915 1.62 44.82 -15.86
C ALA A 915 2.00 43.89 -14.70
N SER A 916 3.29 43.59 -14.52
CA SER A 916 3.78 42.72 -13.44
C SER A 916 3.79 43.41 -12.07
N HIS A 917 3.98 42.61 -11.02
CA HIS A 917 3.95 43.00 -9.62
C HIS A 917 5.31 42.76 -8.94
N PRO A 918 6.37 43.52 -9.29
CA PRO A 918 7.71 43.33 -8.75
C PRO A 918 7.81 43.62 -7.25
N HIS A 919 8.56 42.77 -6.57
CA HIS A 919 9.12 42.99 -5.24
C HIS A 919 10.62 43.24 -5.37
N GLU A 920 11.13 44.27 -4.69
CA GLU A 920 12.55 44.60 -4.70
C GLU A 920 13.21 44.24 -3.37
N ALA A 921 14.38 43.60 -3.43
CA ALA A 921 15.20 43.32 -2.26
C ALA A 921 16.66 43.76 -2.50
N ASN A 922 17.19 44.60 -1.61
CA ASN A 922 18.59 45.01 -1.62
C ASN A 922 19.33 44.26 -0.50
N MET A 923 20.19 43.33 -0.89
CA MET A 923 20.91 42.42 -0.01
C MET A 923 22.27 42.98 0.39
N ASN A 924 22.53 43.04 1.70
CA ASN A 924 23.80 43.38 2.31
C ASN A 924 24.52 42.14 2.85
N PRO A 925 25.84 42.20 3.10
CA PRO A 925 26.54 41.11 3.78
C PRO A 925 25.88 40.72 5.10
N GLY A 926 25.55 39.43 5.26
CA GLY A 926 24.84 38.87 6.40
C GLY A 926 23.34 38.68 6.19
N ASP A 927 22.74 39.28 5.16
CA ASP A 927 21.32 39.13 4.87
C ASP A 927 21.01 37.73 4.31
N ILE A 928 19.85 37.20 4.69
CA ILE A 928 19.29 35.96 4.16
C ILE A 928 17.92 36.26 3.58
N LEU A 929 17.76 35.98 2.28
CA LEU A 929 16.50 36.15 1.57
C LEU A 929 15.89 34.80 1.26
N PHE A 930 14.67 34.59 1.72
CA PHE A 930 13.88 33.43 1.31
C PHE A 930 13.29 33.66 -0.08
N LEU A 931 13.59 32.75 -1.00
CA LEU A 931 13.07 32.69 -2.36
C LEU A 931 12.09 31.52 -2.46
N PRO A 932 10.78 31.79 -2.48
CA PRO A 932 9.79 30.72 -2.55
C PRO A 932 9.81 30.04 -3.92
N SER A 933 9.43 28.75 -3.94
CA SER A 933 9.25 27.97 -5.17
C SER A 933 8.40 28.71 -6.21
N LEU A 934 8.84 28.64 -7.48
CA LEU A 934 8.22 29.23 -8.68
C LEU A 934 8.19 30.75 -8.74
N TRP A 935 8.79 31.46 -7.77
CA TRP A 935 8.94 32.91 -7.88
C TRP A 935 9.98 33.26 -8.93
N LEU A 936 9.59 34.12 -9.86
CA LEU A 936 10.47 34.59 -10.90
C LEU A 936 11.43 35.61 -10.28
N HIS A 937 12.70 35.56 -10.65
CA HIS A 937 13.68 36.47 -10.11
C HIS A 937 14.87 36.69 -11.03
N THR A 938 15.48 37.86 -10.85
CA THR A 938 16.77 38.24 -11.42
C THR A 938 17.56 39.00 -10.36
N ALA A 939 18.87 39.02 -10.52
CA ALA A 939 19.76 39.68 -9.58
C ALA A 939 20.85 40.48 -10.31
N LYS A 940 21.14 41.66 -9.76
CA LYS A 940 22.20 42.55 -10.23
C LYS A 940 23.09 42.95 -9.04
N PRO A 941 24.42 42.76 -9.13
CA PRO A 941 25.33 43.32 -8.13
C PRO A 941 25.30 44.85 -8.20
N LEU A 942 25.26 45.50 -7.03
CA LEU A 942 25.22 46.96 -6.95
C LEU A 942 26.61 47.59 -7.17
N GLU A 943 27.64 46.95 -6.61
CA GLU A 943 29.03 47.39 -6.74
C GLU A 943 29.98 46.19 -6.80
N GLY A 944 30.96 46.25 -7.73
CA GLY A 944 32.08 45.32 -7.81
C GLY A 944 31.69 43.83 -7.79
N VAL A 945 32.28 43.10 -6.85
CA VAL A 945 32.10 41.65 -6.67
C VAL A 945 31.05 41.35 -5.61
N SER A 946 30.11 40.46 -5.94
CA SER A 946 29.15 39.90 -4.99
C SER A 946 29.33 38.39 -4.83
N VAL A 947 29.39 37.94 -3.58
CA VAL A 947 29.48 36.53 -3.19
C VAL A 947 28.27 36.17 -2.34
N SER A 948 27.63 35.05 -2.67
CA SER A 948 26.47 34.52 -1.97
C SER A 948 26.47 32.99 -1.99
N VAL A 949 25.92 32.37 -0.95
CA VAL A 949 25.62 30.94 -0.93
C VAL A 949 24.12 30.78 -1.08
N ASN A 950 23.70 29.92 -2.01
CA ASN A 950 22.29 29.70 -2.27
C ASN A 950 21.94 28.28 -1.85
N VAL A 951 21.13 28.11 -0.81
CA VAL A 951 20.75 26.79 -0.29
C VAL A 951 19.35 26.43 -0.76
N PHE A 952 19.27 25.47 -1.68
CA PHE A 952 18.03 24.91 -2.22
C PHE A 952 17.55 23.76 -1.35
N PHE A 953 16.25 23.70 -1.10
CA PHE A 953 15.67 22.64 -0.28
C PHE A 953 14.30 22.21 -0.80
N ARG A 954 13.92 20.96 -0.50
CA ARG A 954 12.65 20.40 -0.96
C ARG A 954 11.51 20.93 -0.10
N GLY A 955 10.70 21.82 -0.69
CA GLY A 955 9.49 22.36 -0.06
C GLY A 955 8.25 21.47 -0.23
N LEU A 956 8.29 20.48 -1.13
CA LEU A 956 7.20 19.54 -1.36
C LEU A 956 7.59 18.11 -0.95
N GLN A 957 6.75 17.45 -0.17
CA GLN A 957 6.96 16.03 0.18
C GLN A 957 6.78 15.10 -1.03
N HIS A 958 5.94 15.49 -1.99
CA HIS A 958 5.65 14.73 -3.21
C HIS A 958 5.42 15.70 -4.39
N GLY A 959 5.57 15.21 -5.63
CA GLY A 959 5.24 15.98 -6.83
C GLY A 959 6.45 16.46 -7.66
N TYR A 960 7.68 16.29 -7.17
CA TYR A 960 8.88 16.46 -8.01
C TYR A 960 8.95 15.35 -9.08
N ALA A 961 9.44 15.69 -10.29
CA ALA A 961 9.53 14.73 -11.38
C ALA A 961 10.54 13.60 -11.08
N ALA A 962 10.12 12.36 -11.32
CA ALA A 962 10.97 11.19 -11.12
C ALA A 962 12.16 11.18 -12.09
N GLY A 963 13.36 10.94 -11.57
CA GLY A 963 14.60 10.90 -12.33
C GLY A 963 15.65 11.81 -11.71
N LYS A 964 16.77 11.96 -12.43
CA LYS A 964 17.93 12.71 -11.96
C LYS A 964 17.70 14.21 -12.19
N ASP A 965 17.70 14.99 -11.12
CA ASP A 965 17.65 16.45 -11.14
C ASP A 965 18.73 16.99 -10.21
N VAL A 966 19.93 17.16 -10.77
CA VAL A 966 21.13 17.59 -10.03
C VAL A 966 21.14 19.10 -9.79
N TYR A 967 20.44 19.85 -10.64
CA TYR A 967 20.44 21.30 -10.63
C TYR A 967 19.24 21.92 -9.93
N GLY A 968 18.21 21.11 -9.60
CA GLY A 968 16.98 21.56 -8.96
C GLY A 968 16.01 22.30 -9.89
N ASN A 969 16.22 22.21 -11.20
CA ASN A 969 15.54 23.02 -12.22
C ASN A 969 14.49 22.25 -13.02
N ARG A 970 14.24 20.98 -12.67
CA ARG A 970 13.24 20.18 -13.37
C ARG A 970 11.85 20.48 -12.84
N ASP A 971 10.94 20.85 -13.73
CA ASP A 971 9.55 21.14 -13.37
C ASP A 971 8.86 19.97 -12.64
N LEU A 972 7.80 20.31 -11.91
CA LEU A 972 7.02 19.33 -11.16
C LEU A 972 6.44 18.25 -12.07
N GLN A 973 6.34 17.03 -11.52
CA GLN A 973 5.87 15.83 -12.21
C GLN A 973 4.51 16.02 -12.88
N ALA A 974 3.63 16.80 -12.25
CA ALA A 974 2.30 17.10 -12.78
C ALA A 974 2.38 17.90 -14.08
N TYR A 975 3.23 18.94 -14.14
CA TYR A 975 3.44 19.75 -15.33
C TYR A 975 4.12 18.94 -16.45
N GLU A 976 5.15 18.17 -16.12
CA GLU A 976 5.85 17.29 -17.06
C GLU A 976 4.90 16.27 -17.71
N LYS A 977 4.03 15.65 -16.90
CA LYS A 977 2.99 14.74 -17.41
C LYS A 977 1.95 15.49 -18.25
N GLY A 978 1.52 16.67 -17.79
CA GLY A 978 0.61 17.54 -18.53
C GLY A 978 1.11 17.87 -19.93
N ARG A 979 2.40 18.22 -20.08
CA ARG A 979 3.03 18.45 -21.39
C ARG A 979 3.00 17.22 -22.29
N GLN A 980 3.28 16.04 -21.74
CA GLN A 980 3.17 14.79 -22.50
C GLN A 980 1.74 14.51 -22.95
N ASP A 981 0.76 14.79 -22.11
CA ASP A 981 -0.65 14.59 -22.40
C ASP A 981 -1.16 15.61 -23.43
N ILE A 982 -0.69 16.86 -23.41
CA ILE A 982 -0.92 17.83 -24.50
C ILE A 982 -0.40 17.26 -25.84
N GLY A 983 0.81 16.69 -25.84
CA GLY A 983 1.37 16.05 -27.04
C GLY A 983 0.52 14.88 -27.55
N LYS A 984 -0.06 14.07 -26.66
CA LYS A 984 -0.99 12.98 -27.03
C LYS A 984 -2.30 13.53 -27.57
N LEU A 985 -2.86 14.56 -26.94
CA LEU A 985 -4.08 15.23 -27.39
C LEU A 985 -3.90 15.77 -28.80
N CYS A 986 -2.81 16.49 -29.08
CA CYS A 986 -2.52 16.99 -30.43
C CYS A 986 -2.46 15.86 -31.46
N LYS A 987 -1.84 14.71 -31.13
CA LYS A 987 -1.80 13.52 -32.00
C LYS A 987 -3.17 12.90 -32.25
N MET A 988 -4.06 12.89 -31.25
CA MET A 988 -5.41 12.34 -31.42
C MET A 988 -6.23 13.10 -32.47
N PHE A 989 -6.00 14.41 -32.62
CA PHE A 989 -6.68 15.24 -33.61
C PHE A 989 -5.90 15.39 -34.94
N GLU A 990 -4.76 14.70 -35.10
CA GLU A 990 -3.86 14.87 -36.25
C GLU A 990 -4.50 14.51 -37.60
N ASN A 991 -5.41 13.54 -37.59
CA ASN A 991 -6.12 13.07 -38.79
C ASN A 991 -7.36 13.90 -39.16
N LEU A 992 -7.69 14.97 -38.41
CA LEU A 992 -8.80 15.86 -38.74
C LEU A 992 -8.38 16.99 -39.68
N PRO A 993 -9.32 17.57 -40.46
CA PRO A 993 -9.05 18.78 -41.24
C PRO A 993 -8.45 19.90 -40.37
N PRO A 994 -7.51 20.72 -40.90
CA PRO A 994 -6.79 21.73 -40.11
C PRO A 994 -7.68 22.68 -39.32
N ASP A 995 -8.78 23.16 -39.92
CA ASP A 995 -9.71 24.09 -39.26
C ASP A 995 -10.50 23.42 -38.14
N THR A 996 -10.92 22.16 -38.34
CA THR A 996 -11.60 21.36 -37.32
C THR A 996 -10.68 21.03 -36.15
N ARG A 997 -9.44 20.63 -36.43
CA ARG A 997 -8.40 20.40 -35.43
C ARG A 997 -8.14 21.67 -34.61
N LYS A 998 -7.97 22.81 -35.29
CA LYS A 998 -7.76 24.12 -34.65
C LYS A 998 -8.94 24.49 -33.76
N PHE A 999 -10.17 24.36 -34.27
CA PHE A 999 -11.39 24.66 -33.52
C PHE A 999 -11.47 23.87 -32.20
N TYR A 1000 -11.30 22.54 -32.24
CA TYR A 1000 -11.40 21.71 -31.03
C TYR A 1000 -10.24 21.92 -30.05
N LEU A 1001 -9.01 22.11 -30.56
CA LEU A 1001 -7.87 22.39 -29.68
C LEU A 1001 -8.02 23.75 -28.98
N LEU A 1002 -8.55 24.77 -29.65
CA LEU A 1002 -8.85 26.07 -29.03
C LEU A 1002 -9.93 25.94 -27.95
N ARG A 1003 -10.99 25.15 -28.19
CA ARG A 1003 -12.01 24.89 -27.17
C ARG A 1003 -11.44 24.20 -25.92
N LEU A 1004 -10.57 23.21 -26.11
CA LEU A 1004 -9.91 22.53 -24.99
C LEU A 1004 -8.95 23.46 -24.25
N ALA A 1005 -8.28 24.37 -24.97
CA ALA A 1005 -7.44 25.40 -24.35
C ALA A 1005 -8.29 26.35 -23.49
N ASP A 1006 -9.43 26.82 -23.99
CA ASP A 1006 -10.35 27.68 -23.23
C ASP A 1006 -10.89 26.97 -21.98
N GLU A 1007 -11.25 25.69 -22.07
CA GLU A 1007 -11.70 24.90 -20.90
C GLU A 1007 -10.59 24.76 -19.84
N LEU A 1008 -9.34 24.59 -20.28
CA LEU A 1008 -8.19 24.53 -19.38
C LEU A 1008 -7.90 25.89 -18.73
N ASP A 1009 -7.96 26.99 -19.48
CA ASP A 1009 -7.78 28.35 -18.97
C ASP A 1009 -8.85 28.71 -17.94
N GLN A 1010 -10.13 28.40 -18.21
CA GLN A 1010 -11.23 28.61 -17.26
C GLN A 1010 -11.00 27.86 -15.94
N LYS A 1011 -10.55 26.61 -16.01
CA LYS A 1011 -10.23 25.82 -14.82
C LYS A 1011 -9.02 26.37 -14.07
N ALA A 1012 -7.97 26.77 -14.80
CA ALA A 1012 -6.76 27.34 -14.21
C ALA A 1012 -7.05 28.64 -13.46
N ARG A 1013 -7.90 29.53 -14.00
CA ARG A 1013 -8.31 30.77 -13.33
C ARG A 1013 -9.27 30.58 -12.15
N SER A 1014 -9.88 29.40 -12.03
CA SER A 1014 -10.79 29.04 -10.93
C SER A 1014 -10.13 28.29 -9.76
N SER A 1015 -8.86 27.90 -9.95
CA SER A 1015 -8.04 27.15 -8.97
C SER A 1015 -7.16 28.12 -8.19
#